data_AF-A0A518I1R8-F1
#
_entry.id   AF-A0A518I1R8-F1
#
_cell.length_a   1.000
_cell.length_b   1.000
_cell.length_c   1.000
_cell.angle_alpha   90.00
_cell.angle_beta   90.00
_cell.angle_gamma   90.00
#
_symmetry.space_group_name_H-M   'P 1'
#
loop_
_entity.id
_entity.type
_entity.pdbx_description
1 polymer ?
#
loop_
_entity_poly.entity_id
_entity_poly.type
_entity_poly.pdbx_seq_one_letter_code
_entity_poly.pdbx_strand_id
1 'polypeptide(L)'
;MSSVVLRTVDSEVCRIRCGPPLQAFAMRWNYVVRQRHRWADDPAARQRQTVRLQRELRGLGVTAKHLRRLNGIVEVSVPDSPVDEFWEARILPWEYVLAAATKPYRDNEAILVVRHLKTGRRKRKRTPKRLVVIETAPGELARHFNFSAQRQLVTGGLRALSPETTGVLENPTERQLGEEIESVSPDVVHVTGFDNRSGRERLGGNLSGLRDGLYLADPSAEAKEYRAEVIARLLNRGSPNPLLVGFHCWDSAARLAPMTIHAGARAAIGFQHTFDEAVAEIFFLHFYRAYADSQWNLLAAFCSGWESIAAYRPRIRGSSIVLWSADSLVSKATGETGQNRLSIGATTTRPLTRYSARPRAADPRRVCIRDLVQVSVRPKQQINYSSLHNGQSVFEQLTLRLHPDHSESEAITQIDDLELEVQLHVGVDSYPFRSRLRLDMEAYRYDLADRVTLPLTGELFRAINERIQTSLFVDLRWHDQVLYRHTHAVWLAPIDQWTLDDSQLGWLPSFVQPRDPAVARTIDVAQGYLQCLQDQVGAGFDGYQSYDGFASGLECWAGVDRQVRSIWAALLLGSTLRYINPPPSYAEFTQRLRTPGETIGGGFGTCVDLAIVMASCLEWIEVHPVLFLLHGHVFVGYWKDFQAHQRFLDVATDDIPARSPDGEMPRDDALQRWVSGPKTYAEIKGFVDRGELVPIETVALTRGKGFAAAIDEGRAHFYKKRSRAFRAMIDLVSARADDGVTPLPLRFSESHVD
;
A
#
# COMPACT_ATOMS: atom_id res chain seq x y z
N MET A 1 -22.01 24.21 19.98
CA MET A 1 -20.77 23.46 19.68
C MET A 1 -21.07 22.41 18.62
N SER A 2 -20.33 22.44 17.51
CA SER A 2 -20.49 21.47 16.42
C SER A 2 -20.11 20.07 16.87
N SER A 3 -20.87 19.07 16.45
CA SER A 3 -20.64 17.67 16.81
C SER A 3 -20.88 16.73 15.63
N VAL A 4 -20.04 15.70 15.58
CA VAL A 4 -20.26 14.52 14.75
C VAL A 4 -21.32 13.66 15.43
N VAL A 5 -22.26 13.14 14.65
CA VAL A 5 -23.35 12.31 15.16
C VAL A 5 -23.24 10.93 14.54
N LEU A 6 -23.11 9.90 15.38
CA LEU A 6 -23.19 8.50 14.96
C LEU A 6 -24.63 8.01 15.11
N ARG A 7 -25.16 7.38 14.06
CA ARG A 7 -26.54 6.88 14.05
C ARG A 7 -26.65 5.58 13.25
N THR A 8 -27.67 4.80 13.59
CA THR A 8 -28.14 3.66 12.79
C THR A 8 -29.51 4.00 12.20
N VAL A 9 -30.10 3.06 11.45
CA VAL A 9 -31.47 3.17 10.92
C VAL A 9 -32.50 3.35 12.04
N ASP A 10 -32.22 2.83 13.23
CA ASP A 10 -33.17 2.83 14.33
C ASP A 10 -33.10 4.10 15.19
N SER A 11 -31.90 4.64 15.40
CA SER A 11 -31.70 5.71 16.38
C SER A 11 -30.37 6.44 16.25
N GLU A 12 -30.33 7.65 16.81
CA GLU A 12 -29.08 8.30 17.16
C GLU A 12 -28.39 7.53 18.30
N VAL A 13 -27.11 7.22 18.13
CA VAL A 13 -26.34 6.41 19.07
C VAL A 13 -25.49 7.27 19.99
N CYS A 14 -24.72 8.22 19.45
CA CYS A 14 -23.93 9.16 20.25
C CYS A 14 -23.50 10.42 19.46
N ARG A 15 -23.09 11.45 20.20
CA ARG A 15 -22.51 12.70 19.66
C ARG A 15 -21.08 12.87 20.14
N ILE A 16 -20.17 13.22 19.23
CA ILE A 16 -18.76 13.48 19.51
C ILE A 16 -18.50 14.96 19.23
N ARG A 17 -17.99 15.69 20.22
CA ARG A 17 -17.69 17.12 20.08
C ARG A 17 -16.47 17.30 19.17
N CYS A 18 -16.56 18.23 18.22
CA CYS A 18 -15.40 18.67 17.44
C CYS A 18 -14.47 19.51 18.34
N GLY A 19 -13.16 19.48 18.08
CA GLY A 19 -12.14 20.16 18.88
C GLY A 19 -10.88 19.34 19.15
N PRO A 20 -9.97 19.84 20.01
CA PRO A 20 -8.62 19.28 20.19
C PRO A 20 -8.56 17.77 20.48
N PRO A 21 -9.45 17.18 21.31
CA PRO A 21 -9.44 15.73 21.53
C PRO A 21 -9.71 14.92 20.26
N LEU A 22 -10.71 15.33 19.46
CA LEU A 22 -11.03 14.66 18.20
C LEU A 22 -9.95 14.93 17.14
N GLN A 23 -9.31 16.10 17.15
CA GLN A 23 -8.17 16.41 16.27
C GLN A 23 -6.99 15.48 16.55
N ALA A 24 -6.59 15.33 17.81
CA ALA A 24 -5.50 14.43 18.19
C ALA A 24 -5.83 12.97 17.84
N PHE A 25 -7.07 12.54 18.08
CA PHE A 25 -7.54 11.21 17.71
C PHE A 25 -7.54 10.98 16.19
N ALA A 26 -8.03 11.95 15.40
CA ALA A 26 -8.06 11.90 13.95
C ALA A 26 -6.66 11.79 13.35
N MET A 27 -5.72 12.56 13.88
CA MET A 27 -4.32 12.49 13.50
C MET A 27 -3.72 11.12 13.79
N ARG A 28 -3.86 10.64 15.01
CA ARG A 28 -3.29 9.36 15.41
C ARG A 28 -3.81 8.20 14.58
N TRP A 29 -5.14 8.08 14.45
CA TRP A 29 -5.73 6.94 13.76
C TRP A 29 -5.58 6.99 12.24
N ASN A 30 -5.48 8.18 11.65
CA ASN A 30 -5.10 8.30 10.24
C ASN A 30 -3.64 7.83 10.03
N TYR A 31 -2.71 8.13 10.94
CA TYR A 31 -1.34 7.61 10.87
C TYR A 31 -1.31 6.09 11.04
N VAL A 32 -1.91 5.57 12.10
CA VAL A 32 -1.95 4.12 12.40
C VAL A 32 -2.54 3.32 11.23
N VAL A 33 -3.62 3.80 10.63
CA VAL A 33 -4.28 3.13 9.49
C VAL A 33 -3.44 3.19 8.21
N ARG A 34 -2.70 4.28 7.97
CA ARG A 34 -1.75 4.38 6.85
C ARG A 34 -0.55 3.44 7.03
N GLN A 35 -0.17 3.16 8.27
CA GLN A 35 0.96 2.29 8.63
C GLN A 35 0.58 0.82 8.84
N ARG A 36 -0.64 0.43 8.45
CA ARG A 36 -1.16 -0.92 8.72
C ARG A 36 -0.43 -2.05 8.01
N HIS A 37 0.41 -1.76 7.03
CA HIS A 37 1.27 -2.77 6.42
C HIS A 37 2.13 -3.48 7.48
N ARG A 38 2.46 -2.81 8.61
CA ARG A 38 3.20 -3.39 9.74
C ARG A 38 2.41 -4.34 10.64
N TRP A 39 1.08 -4.20 10.73
CA TRP A 39 0.30 -4.90 11.77
C TRP A 39 -1.01 -5.54 11.29
N ALA A 40 -1.49 -5.22 10.09
CA ALA A 40 -2.82 -5.66 9.63
C ALA A 40 -2.94 -7.17 9.46
N ASP A 41 -1.85 -7.86 9.14
CA ASP A 41 -1.87 -9.30 8.89
C ASP A 41 -1.75 -10.11 10.19
N ASP A 42 -1.14 -9.55 11.24
CA ASP A 42 -1.04 -10.16 12.57
C ASP A 42 -2.40 -10.10 13.31
N PRO A 43 -3.06 -11.24 13.57
CA PRO A 43 -4.29 -11.29 14.36
C PRO A 43 -4.15 -10.70 15.77
N ALA A 44 -3.01 -10.91 16.43
CA ALA A 44 -2.74 -10.40 17.77
C ALA A 44 -2.54 -8.89 17.75
N ALA A 45 -1.79 -8.34 16.78
CA ALA A 45 -1.66 -6.89 16.61
C ALA A 45 -3.01 -6.23 16.33
N ARG A 46 -3.84 -6.80 15.44
CA ARG A 46 -5.22 -6.30 15.22
C ARG A 46 -6.06 -6.27 16.49
N GLN A 47 -5.91 -7.28 17.36
CA GLN A 47 -6.61 -7.29 18.64
C GLN A 47 -6.09 -6.20 19.58
N ARG A 48 -4.77 -6.00 19.67
CA ARG A 48 -4.17 -4.90 20.45
C ARG A 48 -4.61 -3.53 19.95
N GLN A 49 -4.67 -3.31 18.62
CA GLN A 49 -5.23 -2.10 18.03
C GLN A 49 -6.69 -1.89 18.42
N THR A 50 -7.51 -2.95 18.37
CA THR A 50 -8.93 -2.88 18.73
C THR A 50 -9.11 -2.44 20.18
N VAL A 51 -8.33 -3.00 21.11
CA VAL A 51 -8.38 -2.63 22.53
C VAL A 51 -7.93 -1.17 22.74
N ARG A 52 -6.83 -0.75 22.11
CA ARG A 52 -6.35 0.64 22.16
C ARG A 52 -7.41 1.61 21.64
N LEU A 53 -8.01 1.28 20.50
CA LEU A 53 -9.05 2.08 19.84
C LEU A 53 -10.28 2.27 20.73
N GLN A 54 -10.78 1.18 21.34
CA GLN A 54 -11.92 1.24 22.26
C GLN A 54 -11.62 2.10 23.50
N ARG A 55 -10.38 2.06 24.02
CA ARG A 55 -9.93 2.90 25.14
C ARG A 55 -9.92 4.37 24.75
N GLU A 56 -9.34 4.72 23.61
CA GLU A 56 -9.25 6.12 23.16
C GLU A 56 -10.62 6.69 22.76
N LEU A 57 -11.48 5.90 22.12
CA LEU A 57 -12.88 6.28 21.81
C LEU A 57 -13.70 6.58 23.06
N ARG A 58 -13.44 5.88 24.18
CA ARG A 58 -14.07 6.18 25.47
C ARG A 58 -13.74 7.59 25.94
N GLY A 59 -12.51 8.06 25.71
CA GLY A 59 -12.09 9.44 26.00
C GLY A 59 -12.84 10.50 25.18
N LEU A 60 -13.42 10.11 24.03
CA LEU A 60 -14.29 10.97 23.21
C LEU A 60 -15.79 10.83 23.55
N GLY A 61 -16.15 10.05 24.57
CA GLY A 61 -17.53 9.80 24.97
C GLY A 61 -18.22 8.62 24.24
N VAL A 62 -17.48 7.84 23.44
CA VAL A 62 -18.01 6.64 22.77
C VAL A 62 -17.77 5.41 23.67
N THR A 63 -18.81 4.97 24.36
CA THR A 63 -18.74 3.87 25.34
C THR A 63 -19.01 2.51 24.70
N ALA A 64 -18.72 1.42 25.43
CA ALA A 64 -19.09 0.06 25.00
C ALA A 64 -20.60 -0.09 24.72
N LYS A 65 -21.46 0.63 25.47
CA LYS A 65 -22.91 0.67 25.23
C LYS A 65 -23.25 1.30 23.88
N HIS A 66 -22.52 2.34 23.48
CA HIS A 66 -22.66 2.94 22.15
C HIS A 66 -22.18 1.95 21.07
N LEU A 67 -21.01 1.35 21.25
CA LEU A 67 -20.43 0.42 20.26
C LEU A 67 -21.31 -0.80 19.99
N ARG A 68 -21.96 -1.40 21.00
CA ARG A 68 -22.91 -2.51 20.82
C ARG A 68 -24.15 -2.15 19.98
N ARG A 69 -24.53 -0.87 19.94
CA ARG A 69 -25.67 -0.37 19.16
C ARG A 69 -25.29 -0.03 17.72
N LEU A 70 -24.01 0.00 17.38
CA LEU A 70 -23.52 0.27 16.03
C LEU A 70 -23.40 -1.05 15.26
N ASN A 71 -24.48 -1.42 14.57
CA ASN A 71 -24.57 -2.60 13.71
C ASN A 71 -25.18 -2.20 12.35
N GLY A 72 -25.14 -3.11 11.37
CA GLY A 72 -25.75 -2.84 10.06
C GLY A 72 -25.07 -1.69 9.32
N ILE A 73 -25.89 -0.73 8.88
CA ILE A 73 -25.43 0.53 8.30
C ILE A 73 -25.33 1.59 9.41
N VAL A 74 -24.14 2.17 9.53
CA VAL A 74 -23.85 3.27 10.43
C VAL A 74 -23.61 4.54 9.60
N GLU A 75 -24.37 5.59 9.87
CA GLU A 75 -24.13 6.92 9.30
C GLU A 75 -23.32 7.78 10.27
N VAL A 76 -22.25 8.37 9.76
CA VAL A 76 -21.46 9.42 10.41
C VAL A 76 -21.88 10.76 9.85
N SER A 77 -22.62 11.53 10.64
CA SER A 77 -23.11 12.83 10.23
C SER A 77 -22.17 13.94 10.70
N VAL A 78 -21.53 14.60 9.75
CA VAL A 78 -20.44 15.58 9.93
C VAL A 78 -20.98 17.00 9.70
N PRO A 79 -20.62 17.98 10.55
CA PRO A 79 -20.94 19.39 10.32
C PRO A 79 -20.36 19.90 8.99
N ASP A 80 -21.14 20.67 8.24
CA ASP A 80 -20.64 21.37 7.06
C ASP A 80 -19.85 22.63 7.46
N SER A 81 -18.84 23.00 6.68
CA SER A 81 -18.06 24.23 6.87
C SER A 81 -17.45 24.73 5.56
N PRO A 82 -17.64 26.02 5.20
CA PRO A 82 -17.05 26.64 4.01
C PRO A 82 -15.57 27.04 4.19
N VAL A 83 -15.09 27.14 5.43
CA VAL A 83 -13.72 27.60 5.78
C VAL A 83 -12.89 26.46 6.38
N ASP A 84 -13.24 25.22 6.06
CA ASP A 84 -12.52 24.02 6.47
C ASP A 84 -12.44 23.80 8.00
N GLU A 85 -13.37 24.38 8.78
CA GLU A 85 -13.56 23.98 10.18
C GLU A 85 -13.99 22.51 10.26
N PHE A 86 -13.77 21.91 11.44
CA PHE A 86 -14.13 20.51 11.75
C PHE A 86 -13.46 19.48 10.82
N TRP A 87 -12.28 19.81 10.27
CA TRP A 87 -11.52 18.93 9.39
C TRP A 87 -11.25 17.56 10.01
N GLU A 88 -11.13 17.48 11.35
CA GLU A 88 -10.88 16.23 12.05
C GLU A 88 -11.99 15.19 11.80
N ALA A 89 -13.23 15.65 11.64
CA ALA A 89 -14.37 14.80 11.34
C ALA A 89 -14.38 14.31 9.88
N ARG A 90 -13.74 15.04 8.96
CA ARG A 90 -13.61 14.64 7.56
C ARG A 90 -12.45 13.67 7.35
N ILE A 91 -11.31 13.89 8.00
CA ILE A 91 -10.10 13.08 7.75
C ILE A 91 -10.03 11.79 8.56
N LEU A 92 -10.80 11.67 9.65
CA LEU A 92 -10.80 10.46 10.47
C LEU A 92 -11.30 9.28 9.62
N PRO A 93 -10.59 8.14 9.56
CA PRO A 93 -11.03 6.97 8.83
C PRO A 93 -12.15 6.24 9.60
N TRP A 94 -13.34 6.84 9.64
CA TRP A 94 -14.50 6.33 10.37
C TRP A 94 -14.86 4.88 10.02
N GLU A 95 -14.69 4.52 8.75
CA GLU A 95 -14.96 3.18 8.22
C GLU A 95 -14.13 2.14 8.98
N TYR A 96 -12.81 2.36 9.09
CA TYR A 96 -11.93 1.49 9.87
C TYR A 96 -12.21 1.62 11.37
N VAL A 97 -12.30 2.84 11.89
CA VAL A 97 -12.44 3.09 13.33
C VAL A 97 -13.67 2.40 13.90
N LEU A 98 -14.83 2.55 13.25
CA LEU A 98 -16.05 1.92 13.73
C LEU A 98 -16.02 0.42 13.47
N ALA A 99 -15.49 -0.05 12.33
CA ALA A 99 -15.43 -1.48 12.01
C ALA A 99 -14.42 -2.25 12.87
N ALA A 100 -13.35 -1.63 13.37
CA ALA A 100 -12.45 -2.26 14.33
C ALA A 100 -13.06 -2.21 15.74
N ALA A 101 -13.50 -1.04 16.20
CA ALA A 101 -13.96 -0.85 17.58
C ALA A 101 -15.20 -1.68 17.93
N THR A 102 -16.07 -1.94 16.96
CA THR A 102 -17.30 -2.71 17.19
C THR A 102 -17.11 -4.21 16.99
N LYS A 103 -15.96 -4.68 16.48
CA LYS A 103 -15.73 -6.09 16.10
C LYS A 103 -16.01 -7.08 17.24
N PRO A 104 -15.61 -6.82 18.50
CA PRO A 104 -15.88 -7.75 19.61
C PRO A 104 -17.35 -7.86 20.01
N TYR A 105 -18.23 -7.01 19.49
CA TYR A 105 -19.66 -6.97 19.83
C TYR A 105 -20.56 -7.50 18.70
N ARG A 106 -19.97 -8.02 17.64
CA ARG A 106 -20.67 -8.48 16.43
C ARG A 106 -20.27 -9.93 16.20
N ASP A 107 -21.26 -10.80 15.94
CA ASP A 107 -21.04 -12.22 15.63
C ASP A 107 -20.49 -12.39 14.20
N ASN A 108 -19.35 -11.76 13.93
CA ASN A 108 -18.72 -11.60 12.62
C ASN A 108 -19.56 -10.87 11.55
N GLU A 109 -20.70 -10.28 11.92
CA GLU A 109 -21.44 -9.40 11.02
C GLU A 109 -20.60 -8.17 10.64
N ALA A 110 -20.53 -7.89 9.34
CA ALA A 110 -19.90 -6.69 8.82
C ALA A 110 -20.71 -5.44 9.21
N ILE A 111 -20.06 -4.29 9.27
CA ILE A 111 -20.77 -3.01 9.30
C ILE A 111 -20.41 -2.22 8.05
N LEU A 112 -21.36 -1.44 7.56
CA LEU A 112 -21.15 -0.48 6.49
C LEU A 112 -21.21 0.92 7.07
N VAL A 113 -20.16 1.71 6.87
CA VAL A 113 -20.11 3.09 7.33
C VAL A 113 -20.32 4.02 6.15
N VAL A 114 -21.30 4.92 6.24
CA VAL A 114 -21.57 5.96 5.25
C VAL A 114 -21.48 7.33 5.93
N ARG A 115 -21.21 8.38 5.16
CA ARG A 115 -21.04 9.74 5.69
C ARG A 115 -22.11 10.67 5.17
N HIS A 116 -22.58 11.55 6.04
CA HIS A 116 -23.56 12.57 5.71
C HIS A 116 -22.99 13.95 6.07
N LEU A 117 -22.85 14.83 5.08
CA LEU A 117 -22.46 16.22 5.29
C LEU A 117 -23.70 17.07 5.54
N LYS A 118 -23.78 17.70 6.72
CA LYS A 118 -24.95 18.49 7.17
C LYS A 118 -25.02 19.86 6.47
N THR A 119 -25.28 19.87 5.17
CA THR A 119 -25.43 21.11 4.38
C THR A 119 -26.76 21.83 4.64
N GLY A 120 -27.74 21.13 5.21
CA GLY A 120 -29.12 21.62 5.38
C GLY A 120 -29.93 21.64 4.07
N ARG A 121 -29.32 21.26 2.94
CA ARG A 121 -29.98 21.23 1.63
C ARG A 121 -30.62 19.87 1.40
N ARG A 122 -31.91 19.83 1.09
CA ARG A 122 -32.59 18.62 0.61
C ARG A 122 -32.58 18.62 -0.92
N LYS A 123 -31.98 17.62 -1.54
CA LYS A 123 -31.90 17.55 -3.02
C LYS A 123 -33.12 16.80 -3.57
N ARG A 124 -33.68 17.28 -4.68
CA ARG A 124 -34.80 16.61 -5.36
C ARG A 124 -34.31 15.28 -5.96
N LYS A 125 -35.09 14.22 -5.80
CA LYS A 125 -34.88 12.97 -6.54
C LYS A 125 -35.17 13.23 -8.02
N ARG A 126 -34.28 12.80 -8.89
CA ARG A 126 -34.47 12.77 -10.34
C ARG A 126 -33.76 11.54 -10.91
N THR A 127 -34.24 11.04 -12.04
CA THR A 127 -33.60 9.94 -12.77
C THR A 127 -32.39 10.48 -13.51
N PRO A 128 -31.18 9.96 -13.28
CA PRO A 128 -29.99 10.26 -14.08
C PRO A 128 -30.23 10.02 -15.57
N LYS A 129 -29.74 10.94 -16.39
CA LYS A 129 -29.81 10.89 -17.85
C LYS A 129 -28.46 11.17 -18.50
N ARG A 130 -27.62 12.01 -17.89
CA ARG A 130 -26.36 12.48 -18.47
C ARG A 130 -25.16 12.08 -17.62
N LEU A 131 -24.13 11.55 -18.28
CA LEU A 131 -22.85 11.19 -17.69
C LEU A 131 -21.76 12.07 -18.30
N VAL A 132 -20.84 12.56 -17.47
CA VAL A 132 -19.55 13.10 -17.93
C VAL A 132 -18.43 12.30 -17.27
N VAL A 133 -17.56 11.71 -18.10
CA VAL A 133 -16.32 11.04 -17.66
C VAL A 133 -15.17 12.01 -17.85
N ILE A 134 -14.40 12.23 -16.79
CA ILE A 134 -13.22 13.10 -16.78
C ILE A 134 -12.00 12.21 -16.55
N GLU A 135 -11.06 12.27 -17.48
CA GLU A 135 -9.78 11.55 -17.45
C GLU A 135 -8.67 12.59 -17.38
N THR A 136 -7.87 12.59 -16.30
CA THR A 136 -6.81 13.61 -16.13
C THR A 136 -5.47 13.02 -15.70
N ALA A 137 -4.54 13.02 -16.66
CA ALA A 137 -3.11 12.73 -16.55
C ALA A 137 -2.32 13.70 -17.49
N PRO A 138 -2.35 15.02 -17.24
CA PRO A 138 -1.74 16.03 -18.11
C PRO A 138 -0.21 15.98 -18.11
N GLY A 139 0.41 16.56 -19.15
CA GLY A 139 1.87 16.68 -19.28
C GLY A 139 2.60 15.34 -19.19
N GLU A 140 3.68 15.32 -18.42
CA GLU A 140 4.51 14.13 -18.16
C GLU A 140 3.74 12.93 -17.58
N LEU A 141 2.59 13.16 -16.92
CA LEU A 141 1.75 12.07 -16.39
C LEU A 141 1.16 11.21 -17.51
N ALA A 142 0.93 11.75 -18.71
CA ALA A 142 0.37 11.02 -19.84
C ALA A 142 1.30 9.92 -20.38
N ARG A 143 2.62 10.02 -20.15
CA ARG A 143 3.61 9.08 -20.70
C ARG A 143 3.46 7.66 -20.19
N HIS A 144 2.86 7.50 -19.01
CA HIS A 144 2.82 6.22 -18.31
C HIS A 144 1.41 5.71 -18.03
N PHE A 145 0.37 6.52 -18.28
CA PHE A 145 -1.00 6.23 -17.88
C PHE A 145 -2.00 6.49 -19.01
N ASN A 146 -2.93 5.54 -19.19
CA ASN A 146 -4.05 5.62 -20.11
C ASN A 146 -5.29 5.10 -19.37
N PHE A 147 -6.38 5.87 -19.40
CA PHE A 147 -7.61 5.56 -18.67
C PHE A 147 -8.72 4.93 -19.51
N SER A 148 -8.43 4.55 -20.75
CA SER A 148 -9.41 3.97 -21.68
C SER A 148 -10.11 2.71 -21.14
N ALA A 149 -9.40 1.84 -20.42
CA ALA A 149 -10.00 0.66 -19.78
C ALA A 149 -10.98 1.06 -18.66
N GLN A 150 -10.60 2.03 -17.84
CA GLN A 150 -11.42 2.59 -16.77
C GLN A 150 -12.65 3.31 -17.33
N ARG A 151 -12.51 4.01 -18.46
CA ARG A 151 -13.65 4.57 -19.19
C ARG A 151 -14.63 3.49 -19.63
N GLN A 152 -14.14 2.44 -20.31
CA GLN A 152 -15.00 1.35 -20.78
C GLN A 152 -15.73 0.65 -19.62
N LEU A 153 -15.08 0.52 -18.48
CA LEU A 153 -15.66 0.02 -17.23
C LEU A 153 -16.84 0.87 -16.75
N VAL A 154 -16.62 2.17 -16.65
CA VAL A 154 -17.61 3.11 -16.14
C VAL A 154 -18.80 3.22 -17.10
N THR A 155 -18.54 3.39 -18.39
CA THR A 155 -19.60 3.47 -19.41
C THR A 155 -20.34 2.13 -19.53
N GLY A 156 -19.62 1.01 -19.48
CA GLY A 156 -20.21 -0.33 -19.48
C GLY A 156 -20.99 -0.68 -18.21
N GLY A 157 -20.74 0.02 -17.10
CA GLY A 157 -21.53 -0.07 -15.87
C GLY A 157 -22.84 0.73 -15.92
N LEU A 158 -22.88 1.82 -16.69
CA LEU A 158 -24.02 2.73 -16.83
C LEU A 158 -24.76 2.58 -18.17
N ARG A 159 -24.94 1.35 -18.68
CA ARG A 159 -25.62 1.10 -19.99
C ARG A 159 -27.05 1.63 -20.10
N ALA A 160 -27.69 1.89 -18.96
CA ALA A 160 -29.00 2.53 -18.93
C ALA A 160 -28.97 3.97 -19.47
N LEU A 161 -27.80 4.59 -19.55
CA LEU A 161 -27.57 5.89 -20.19
C LEU A 161 -27.13 5.66 -21.64
N SER A 162 -27.65 6.44 -22.58
CA SER A 162 -27.26 6.30 -23.99
C SER A 162 -25.86 6.88 -24.24
N PRO A 163 -25.13 6.39 -25.26
CA PRO A 163 -23.85 6.98 -25.65
C PRO A 163 -23.96 8.48 -25.98
N GLU A 164 -25.10 8.91 -26.54
CA GLU A 164 -25.39 10.31 -26.87
C GLU A 164 -25.49 11.23 -25.65
N THR A 165 -25.72 10.69 -24.45
CA THR A 165 -25.77 11.46 -23.19
C THR A 165 -24.52 11.29 -22.34
N THR A 166 -23.45 10.72 -22.93
CA THR A 166 -22.16 10.50 -22.28
C THR A 166 -21.09 11.42 -22.90
N GLY A 167 -20.63 12.41 -22.14
CA GLY A 167 -19.47 13.24 -22.49
C GLY A 167 -18.17 12.66 -21.93
N VAL A 168 -17.07 12.84 -22.64
CA VAL A 168 -15.72 12.46 -22.19
C VAL A 168 -14.79 13.66 -22.32
N LEU A 169 -14.11 14.01 -21.23
CA LEU A 169 -13.08 15.05 -21.19
C LEU A 169 -11.73 14.43 -20.85
N GLU A 170 -10.80 14.48 -21.79
CA GLU A 170 -9.42 14.03 -21.60
C GLU A 170 -8.51 15.24 -21.35
N ASN A 171 -7.77 15.21 -20.24
CA ASN A 171 -6.83 16.25 -19.79
C ASN A 171 -7.39 17.68 -19.91
N PRO A 172 -8.60 17.97 -19.37
CA PRO A 172 -9.20 19.28 -19.56
C PRO A 172 -8.43 20.35 -18.80
N THR A 173 -8.38 21.55 -19.37
CA THR A 173 -8.08 22.77 -18.62
C THR A 173 -9.20 23.11 -17.64
N GLU A 174 -8.90 23.92 -16.63
CA GLU A 174 -9.93 24.47 -15.72
C GLU A 174 -11.11 25.11 -16.48
N ARG A 175 -10.81 25.85 -17.56
CA ARG A 175 -11.84 26.51 -18.37
C ARG A 175 -12.71 25.49 -19.10
N GLN A 176 -12.09 24.53 -19.80
CA GLN A 176 -12.82 23.48 -20.52
C GLN A 176 -13.68 22.64 -19.59
N LEU A 177 -13.14 22.23 -18.43
CA LEU A 177 -13.90 21.49 -17.43
C LEU A 177 -15.11 22.30 -16.95
N GLY A 178 -14.91 23.59 -16.66
CA GLY A 178 -16.00 24.46 -16.22
C GLY A 178 -17.09 24.66 -17.28
N GLU A 179 -16.70 24.92 -18.53
CA GLU A 179 -17.61 25.13 -19.67
C GLU A 179 -18.42 23.87 -20.00
N GLU A 180 -17.77 22.69 -19.99
CA GLU A 180 -18.44 21.41 -20.24
C GLU A 180 -19.49 21.09 -19.17
N ILE A 181 -19.13 21.19 -17.88
CA ILE A 181 -20.05 20.88 -16.79
C ILE A 181 -21.24 21.86 -16.77
N GLU A 182 -21.00 23.13 -17.10
CA GLU A 182 -22.05 24.14 -17.24
C GLU A 182 -23.00 23.80 -18.40
N SER A 183 -22.45 23.50 -19.58
CA SER A 183 -23.21 23.19 -20.79
C SER A 183 -24.01 21.89 -20.68
N VAL A 184 -23.36 20.79 -20.27
CA VAL A 184 -23.98 19.47 -20.18
C VAL A 184 -24.89 19.36 -18.97
N SER A 185 -24.55 20.02 -17.86
CA SER A 185 -25.24 19.88 -16.57
C SER A 185 -25.49 18.41 -16.20
N PRO A 186 -24.43 17.60 -16.02
CA PRO A 186 -24.52 16.16 -15.87
C PRO A 186 -25.21 15.72 -14.57
N ASP A 187 -25.86 14.55 -14.62
CA ASP A 187 -26.43 13.91 -13.44
C ASP A 187 -25.39 13.07 -12.70
N VAL A 188 -24.49 12.44 -13.44
CA VAL A 188 -23.38 11.64 -12.92
C VAL A 188 -22.08 12.20 -13.49
N VAL A 189 -21.10 12.41 -12.62
CA VAL A 189 -19.72 12.70 -13.03
C VAL A 189 -18.83 11.58 -12.52
N HIS A 190 -17.96 11.06 -13.38
CA HIS A 190 -16.91 10.14 -12.97
C HIS A 190 -15.56 10.76 -13.27
N VAL A 191 -14.68 10.84 -12.27
CA VAL A 191 -13.35 11.44 -12.37
C VAL A 191 -12.31 10.35 -12.15
N THR A 192 -11.49 10.07 -13.15
CA THR A 192 -10.28 9.24 -13.03
C THR A 192 -9.05 10.12 -13.26
N GLY A 193 -8.06 10.04 -12.39
CA GLY A 193 -6.83 10.83 -12.56
C GLY A 193 -5.95 10.90 -11.32
N PHE A 194 -5.08 11.91 -11.30
CA PHE A 194 -4.11 12.12 -10.21
C PHE A 194 -4.58 13.18 -9.23
N ASP A 195 -4.68 12.81 -7.96
CA ASP A 195 -4.75 13.79 -6.88
C ASP A 195 -3.41 14.55 -6.76
N ASN A 196 -3.44 15.69 -6.09
CA ASN A 196 -2.27 16.57 -5.99
C ASN A 196 -1.04 15.89 -5.37
N ARG A 197 -1.21 14.95 -4.42
CA ARG A 197 -0.08 14.21 -3.85
C ARG A 197 0.55 13.32 -4.89
N SER A 198 -0.25 12.41 -5.43
CA SER A 198 0.21 11.39 -6.37
C SER A 198 0.84 11.96 -7.62
N GLY A 199 0.30 13.06 -8.13
CA GLY A 199 0.86 13.77 -9.27
C GLY A 199 2.19 14.42 -8.92
N ARG A 200 2.29 15.10 -7.76
CA ARG A 200 3.53 15.76 -7.36
C ARG A 200 4.68 14.77 -7.12
N GLU A 201 4.40 13.63 -6.50
CA GLU A 201 5.39 12.55 -6.31
C GLU A 201 5.91 12.03 -7.65
N ARG A 202 5.00 11.77 -8.61
CA ARG A 202 5.36 11.29 -9.96
C ARG A 202 6.13 12.31 -10.78
N LEU A 203 5.88 13.59 -10.55
CA LEU A 203 6.60 14.69 -11.19
C LEU A 203 7.90 15.07 -10.44
N GLY A 204 8.31 14.32 -9.40
CA GLY A 204 9.53 14.58 -8.64
C GLY A 204 9.48 15.85 -7.76
N GLY A 205 8.29 16.38 -7.48
CA GLY A 205 8.09 17.57 -6.67
C GLY A 205 8.12 17.29 -5.15
N ASN A 206 8.38 18.33 -4.36
CA ASN A 206 8.38 18.21 -2.89
C ASN A 206 6.96 18.35 -2.29
N LEU A 207 6.62 17.57 -1.27
CA LEU A 207 5.28 17.58 -0.66
C LEU A 207 5.03 18.76 0.32
N SER A 208 5.88 19.80 0.32
CA SER A 208 5.69 20.95 1.19
C SER A 208 4.49 21.78 0.74
N GLY A 209 3.65 22.21 1.69
CA GLY A 209 2.47 23.04 1.41
C GLY A 209 1.37 22.36 0.57
N LEU A 210 1.47 21.04 0.36
CA LEU A 210 0.54 20.27 -0.47
C LEU A 210 -0.88 20.29 0.13
N ARG A 211 -1.88 20.38 -0.75
CA ARG A 211 -3.32 20.34 -0.41
C ARG A 211 -4.04 19.37 -1.31
N ASP A 212 -5.00 18.64 -0.74
CA ASP A 212 -5.87 17.73 -1.49
C ASP A 212 -6.56 18.48 -2.65
N GLY A 213 -6.69 17.78 -3.77
CA GLY A 213 -7.16 18.35 -5.01
C GLY A 213 -6.84 17.44 -6.19
N LEU A 214 -6.85 17.98 -7.40
CA LEU A 214 -6.71 17.22 -8.63
C LEU A 214 -5.80 17.96 -9.60
N TYR A 215 -4.96 17.22 -10.32
CA TYR A 215 -4.24 17.76 -11.47
C TYR A 215 -5.18 17.97 -12.66
N LEU A 216 -5.04 19.10 -13.35
CA LEU A 216 -5.67 19.42 -14.63
C LEU A 216 -4.60 19.95 -15.59
N ALA A 217 -4.92 20.03 -16.88
CA ALA A 217 -4.04 20.69 -17.83
C ALA A 217 -4.04 22.20 -17.61
N ASP A 218 -2.90 22.85 -17.82
CA ASP A 218 -2.85 24.28 -18.08
C ASP A 218 -3.05 24.56 -19.59
N PRO A 219 -3.12 25.84 -20.04
CA PRO A 219 -3.26 26.16 -21.46
C PRO A 219 -2.12 25.66 -22.37
N SER A 220 -0.99 25.24 -21.79
CA SER A 220 0.16 24.65 -22.49
C SER A 220 0.12 23.12 -22.47
N ALA A 221 -0.98 22.52 -22.01
CA ALA A 221 -1.16 21.08 -21.77
C ALA A 221 -0.27 20.46 -20.67
N GLU A 222 0.36 21.31 -19.85
CA GLU A 222 1.21 20.88 -18.74
C GLU A 222 0.39 20.58 -17.48
N ALA A 223 0.97 19.77 -16.59
CA ALA A 223 0.32 19.35 -15.35
C ALA A 223 0.25 20.52 -14.34
N LYS A 224 -0.97 20.94 -13.98
CA LYS A 224 -1.20 21.99 -12.99
C LYS A 224 -2.07 21.50 -11.84
N GLU A 225 -1.63 21.79 -10.62
CA GLU A 225 -2.35 21.46 -9.40
C GLU A 225 -3.51 22.41 -9.14
N TYR A 226 -4.66 21.83 -8.81
CA TYR A 226 -5.84 22.57 -8.39
C TYR A 226 -6.33 22.08 -7.05
N ARG A 227 -6.70 23.00 -6.16
CA ARG A 227 -7.22 22.65 -4.84
C ARG A 227 -8.63 22.05 -4.92
N ALA A 228 -8.98 21.21 -3.94
CA ALA A 228 -10.29 20.58 -3.83
C ALA A 228 -11.47 21.57 -3.93
N GLU A 229 -11.36 22.78 -3.37
CA GLU A 229 -12.43 23.78 -3.42
C GLU A 229 -12.64 24.36 -4.82
N VAL A 230 -11.60 24.40 -5.65
CA VAL A 230 -11.70 24.82 -7.05
C VAL A 230 -12.38 23.72 -7.85
N ILE A 231 -11.87 22.49 -7.75
CA ILE A 231 -12.44 21.32 -8.43
C ILE A 231 -13.91 21.13 -8.07
N ALA A 232 -14.26 21.18 -6.78
CA ALA A 232 -15.63 21.06 -6.30
C ALA A 232 -16.57 22.10 -6.92
N ARG A 233 -16.12 23.36 -7.08
CA ARG A 233 -16.91 24.41 -7.74
C ARG A 233 -17.08 24.13 -9.24
N LEU A 234 -16.02 23.71 -9.92
CA LEU A 234 -16.07 23.38 -11.36
C LEU A 234 -17.07 22.25 -11.62
N LEU A 235 -17.00 21.15 -10.85
CA LEU A 235 -17.91 20.00 -10.97
C LEU A 235 -19.37 20.32 -10.63
N ASN A 236 -19.64 21.49 -10.04
CA ASN A 236 -20.98 21.95 -9.66
C ASN A 236 -21.43 23.21 -10.42
N ARG A 237 -20.73 23.63 -11.48
CA ARG A 237 -21.12 24.81 -12.27
C ARG A 237 -22.47 24.66 -12.96
N GLY A 238 -22.80 23.44 -13.41
CA GLY A 238 -24.06 23.15 -14.09
C GLY A 238 -25.29 23.25 -13.18
N SER A 239 -26.44 23.54 -13.81
CA SER A 239 -27.74 23.58 -13.15
C SER A 239 -28.73 22.70 -13.92
N PRO A 240 -29.28 21.64 -13.30
CA PRO A 240 -29.14 21.30 -11.89
C PRO A 240 -27.82 20.58 -11.56
N ASN A 241 -27.29 20.73 -10.33
CA ASN A 241 -26.02 20.10 -9.92
C ASN A 241 -26.06 18.55 -9.99
N PRO A 242 -24.90 17.87 -10.06
CA PRO A 242 -24.84 16.41 -10.12
C PRO A 242 -25.51 15.70 -8.95
N LEU A 243 -26.11 14.54 -9.24
CA LEU A 243 -26.61 13.61 -8.24
C LEU A 243 -25.49 12.78 -7.62
N LEU A 244 -24.48 12.42 -8.42
CA LEU A 244 -23.36 11.61 -7.98
C LEU A 244 -22.06 12.07 -8.64
N VAL A 245 -21.00 12.19 -7.84
CA VAL A 245 -19.63 12.32 -8.32
C VAL A 245 -18.79 11.15 -7.82
N GLY A 246 -18.29 10.31 -8.72
CA GLY A 246 -17.34 9.24 -8.40
C GLY A 246 -15.91 9.69 -8.62
N PHE A 247 -15.09 9.69 -7.58
CA PHE A 247 -13.66 9.97 -7.65
C PHE A 247 -12.85 8.66 -7.62
N HIS A 248 -12.21 8.35 -8.73
CA HIS A 248 -11.27 7.25 -8.92
C HIS A 248 -9.83 7.78 -8.87
N CYS A 249 -9.47 8.37 -7.72
CA CYS A 249 -8.13 8.88 -7.40
C CYS A 249 -7.88 8.83 -5.89
N TRP A 250 -6.61 8.76 -5.48
CA TRP A 250 -6.23 8.60 -4.07
C TRP A 250 -6.62 9.85 -3.25
N ASP A 251 -6.75 9.67 -1.92
CA ASP A 251 -6.98 10.76 -0.96
C ASP A 251 -8.21 11.68 -1.28
N SER A 252 -9.17 11.19 -2.09
CA SER A 252 -10.33 11.97 -2.57
C SER A 252 -11.49 12.06 -1.58
N ALA A 253 -11.64 11.09 -0.66
CA ALA A 253 -12.77 11.09 0.27
C ALA A 253 -12.64 12.12 1.41
N ALA A 254 -11.42 12.52 1.76
CA ALA A 254 -11.17 13.37 2.91
C ALA A 254 -11.58 14.83 2.67
N ARG A 255 -11.34 15.37 1.46
CA ARG A 255 -11.66 16.76 1.11
C ARG A 255 -12.45 16.91 -0.19
N LEU A 256 -11.98 16.32 -1.29
CA LEU A 256 -12.63 16.46 -2.60
C LEU A 256 -14.11 16.08 -2.55
N ALA A 257 -14.45 14.91 -2.01
CA ALA A 257 -15.82 14.44 -1.90
C ALA A 257 -16.74 15.36 -1.05
N PRO A 258 -16.43 15.68 0.22
CA PRO A 258 -17.27 16.57 1.01
C PRO A 258 -17.33 18.00 0.46
N MET A 259 -16.25 18.54 -0.11
CA MET A 259 -16.28 19.87 -0.76
C MET A 259 -17.18 19.90 -2.00
N THR A 260 -17.23 18.79 -2.75
CA THR A 260 -18.11 18.64 -3.91
C THR A 260 -19.59 18.63 -3.50
N ILE A 261 -19.91 18.04 -2.34
CA ILE A 261 -21.25 18.08 -1.76
C ILE A 261 -21.59 19.47 -1.22
N HIS A 262 -20.65 20.10 -0.51
CA HIS A 262 -20.78 21.49 -0.05
C HIS A 262 -21.08 22.44 -1.22
N ALA A 263 -20.40 22.25 -2.36
CA ALA A 263 -20.60 23.06 -3.57
C ALA A 263 -21.96 22.81 -4.24
N GLY A 264 -22.53 21.61 -4.16
CA GLY A 264 -23.89 21.37 -4.67
C GLY A 264 -24.28 19.93 -4.97
N ALA A 265 -23.33 19.00 -5.05
CA ALA A 265 -23.64 17.63 -5.46
C ALA A 265 -24.47 16.92 -4.39
N ARG A 266 -25.35 15.99 -4.79
CA ARG A 266 -26.13 15.22 -3.81
C ARG A 266 -25.28 14.16 -3.10
N ALA A 267 -24.39 13.49 -3.82
CA ALA A 267 -23.51 12.46 -3.26
C ALA A 267 -22.15 12.43 -3.95
N ALA A 268 -21.16 11.91 -3.25
CA ALA A 268 -19.83 11.67 -3.79
C ALA A 268 -19.24 10.37 -3.22
N ILE A 269 -18.54 9.61 -4.07
CA ILE A 269 -17.77 8.43 -3.67
C ILE A 269 -16.30 8.75 -3.91
N GLY A 270 -15.44 8.41 -2.95
CA GLY A 270 -13.99 8.55 -3.11
C GLY A 270 -13.23 7.63 -2.18
N PHE A 271 -11.91 7.80 -2.13
CA PHE A 271 -11.00 6.96 -1.35
C PHE A 271 -10.34 7.74 -0.22
N GLN A 272 -10.36 7.21 1.00
CA GLN A 272 -9.80 7.87 2.18
C GLN A 272 -8.27 7.98 2.09
N HIS A 273 -7.62 6.99 1.47
CA HIS A 273 -6.16 6.86 1.37
C HIS A 273 -5.77 6.29 0.01
N THR A 274 -4.78 5.39 0.00
CA THR A 274 -4.42 4.52 -1.12
C THR A 274 -5.51 3.50 -1.39
N PHE A 275 -5.61 3.10 -2.65
CA PHE A 275 -6.42 1.96 -3.03
C PHE A 275 -5.70 1.10 -4.07
N ASP A 276 -6.11 -0.17 -4.11
CA ASP A 276 -5.76 -1.10 -5.18
C ASP A 276 -6.65 -0.82 -6.40
N GLU A 277 -6.02 -0.48 -7.53
CA GLU A 277 -6.72 -0.10 -8.74
C GLU A 277 -7.65 -1.19 -9.28
N ALA A 278 -7.26 -2.46 -9.17
CA ALA A 278 -8.11 -3.58 -9.58
C ALA A 278 -9.40 -3.62 -8.75
N VAL A 279 -9.28 -3.38 -7.45
CA VAL A 279 -10.41 -3.36 -6.52
C VAL A 279 -11.34 -2.18 -6.81
N ALA A 280 -10.79 -1.00 -7.10
CA ALA A 280 -11.58 0.18 -7.44
C ALA A 280 -12.34 0.00 -8.77
N GLU A 281 -11.70 -0.58 -9.78
CA GLU A 281 -12.31 -0.95 -11.06
C GLU A 281 -13.52 -1.87 -10.86
N ILE A 282 -13.34 -2.96 -10.10
CA ILE A 282 -14.42 -3.92 -9.77
C ILE A 282 -15.54 -3.20 -9.01
N PHE A 283 -15.19 -2.43 -7.98
CA PHE A 283 -16.17 -1.70 -7.18
C PHE A 283 -17.04 -0.78 -8.03
N PHE A 284 -16.44 0.10 -8.85
CA PHE A 284 -17.22 1.06 -9.65
C PHE A 284 -18.06 0.37 -10.73
N LEU A 285 -17.56 -0.70 -11.35
CA LEU A 285 -18.33 -1.50 -12.31
C LEU A 285 -19.63 -2.01 -11.68
N HIS A 286 -19.52 -2.70 -10.55
CA HIS A 286 -20.67 -3.29 -9.87
C HIS A 286 -21.56 -2.23 -9.23
N PHE A 287 -20.99 -1.16 -8.69
CA PHE A 287 -21.72 -0.03 -8.17
C PHE A 287 -22.61 0.59 -9.25
N TYR A 288 -22.05 0.93 -10.41
CA TYR A 288 -22.80 1.63 -11.46
C TYR A 288 -23.91 0.78 -12.06
N ARG A 289 -23.66 -0.52 -12.27
CA ARG A 289 -24.68 -1.48 -12.70
C ARG A 289 -25.84 -1.53 -11.70
N ALA A 290 -25.50 -1.77 -10.43
CA ALA A 290 -26.49 -1.81 -9.37
C ALA A 290 -27.22 -0.46 -9.21
N TYR A 291 -26.56 0.66 -9.48
CA TYR A 291 -27.18 1.98 -9.44
C TYR A 291 -28.28 2.12 -10.50
N ALA A 292 -28.03 1.71 -11.73
CA ALA A 292 -29.05 1.67 -12.77
C ALA A 292 -30.18 0.65 -12.44
N ASP A 293 -29.81 -0.58 -12.07
CA ASP A 293 -30.74 -1.69 -11.85
C ASP A 293 -31.67 -1.46 -10.64
N SER A 294 -31.16 -0.78 -9.60
CA SER A 294 -31.91 -0.47 -8.38
C SER A 294 -32.77 0.78 -8.48
N GLN A 295 -33.12 1.23 -9.69
CA GLN A 295 -33.87 2.47 -9.93
C GLN A 295 -33.16 3.68 -9.29
N TRP A 296 -31.84 3.74 -9.42
CA TRP A 296 -31.01 4.84 -8.93
C TRP A 296 -31.00 4.98 -7.40
N ASN A 297 -31.08 3.84 -6.70
CA ASN A 297 -30.91 3.77 -5.25
C ASN A 297 -29.42 3.76 -4.88
N LEU A 298 -28.95 4.91 -4.40
CA LEU A 298 -27.54 5.13 -4.07
C LEU A 298 -27.00 4.15 -3.02
N LEU A 299 -27.77 3.90 -1.96
CA LEU A 299 -27.34 3.05 -0.85
C LEU A 299 -27.31 1.58 -1.27
N ALA A 300 -28.34 1.11 -1.98
CA ALA A 300 -28.38 -0.26 -2.51
C ALA A 300 -27.22 -0.51 -3.48
N ALA A 301 -26.94 0.43 -4.37
CA ALA A 301 -25.81 0.37 -5.29
C ALA A 301 -24.46 0.31 -4.57
N PHE A 302 -24.28 1.12 -3.53
CA PHE A 302 -23.08 1.12 -2.71
C PHE A 302 -22.87 -0.21 -1.98
N CYS A 303 -23.93 -0.79 -1.41
CA CYS A 303 -23.88 -2.13 -0.81
C CYS A 303 -23.46 -3.19 -1.83
N SER A 304 -24.07 -3.19 -3.02
CA SER A 304 -23.72 -4.13 -4.10
C SER A 304 -22.26 -3.99 -4.55
N GLY A 305 -21.77 -2.76 -4.72
CA GLY A 305 -20.36 -2.51 -5.02
C GLY A 305 -19.44 -3.01 -3.90
N TRP A 306 -19.81 -2.74 -2.64
CA TRP A 306 -19.05 -3.20 -1.46
C TRP A 306 -19.00 -4.72 -1.32
N GLU A 307 -20.08 -5.42 -1.67
CA GLU A 307 -20.17 -6.87 -1.66
C GLU A 307 -19.36 -7.50 -2.81
N SER A 308 -19.31 -6.87 -3.98
CA SER A 308 -18.53 -7.36 -5.12
C SER A 308 -17.03 -7.51 -4.82
N ILE A 309 -16.50 -6.67 -3.93
CA ILE A 309 -15.10 -6.70 -3.53
C ILE A 309 -14.86 -7.57 -2.27
N ALA A 310 -15.83 -8.39 -1.87
CA ALA A 310 -15.78 -9.14 -0.63
C ALA A 310 -14.54 -10.03 -0.45
N ALA A 311 -14.15 -10.72 -1.52
CA ALA A 311 -12.97 -11.59 -1.55
C ALA A 311 -11.65 -10.82 -1.42
N TYR A 312 -11.65 -9.56 -1.83
CA TYR A 312 -10.48 -8.69 -1.75
C TYR A 312 -10.38 -8.02 -0.38
N ARG A 313 -11.46 -7.85 0.40
CA ARG A 313 -11.47 -7.11 1.69
C ARG A 313 -10.33 -7.47 2.67
N PRO A 314 -9.89 -8.73 2.82
CA PRO A 314 -8.72 -9.04 3.65
C PRO A 314 -7.40 -8.48 3.11
N ARG A 315 -7.25 -8.44 1.77
CA ARG A 315 -6.08 -7.95 1.03
C ARG A 315 -6.13 -6.47 0.69
N ILE A 316 -7.34 -5.91 0.65
CA ILE A 316 -7.57 -4.48 0.61
C ILE A 316 -7.15 -3.97 1.97
N ARG A 317 -5.82 -3.89 2.12
CA ARG A 317 -5.09 -3.12 3.10
C ARG A 317 -5.38 -1.66 2.76
N GLY A 318 -6.66 -1.24 2.80
CA GLY A 318 -7.10 0.13 2.57
C GLY A 318 -8.31 0.48 1.75
N SER A 319 -9.50 -0.12 1.88
CA SER A 319 -10.71 0.53 1.37
C SER A 319 -11.48 1.08 2.58
N SER A 320 -11.44 2.34 2.98
CA SER A 320 -11.18 3.63 2.33
C SER A 320 -12.19 4.07 1.27
N ILE A 321 -13.00 3.19 0.68
CA ILE A 321 -14.10 3.66 -0.17
C ILE A 321 -15.15 4.29 0.73
N VAL A 322 -15.35 5.60 0.57
CA VAL A 322 -16.26 6.38 1.40
C VAL A 322 -17.39 6.90 0.53
N LEU A 323 -18.62 6.59 0.93
CA LEU A 323 -19.81 7.24 0.42
C LEU A 323 -20.13 8.47 1.27
N TRP A 324 -20.13 9.64 0.65
CA TRP A 324 -20.67 10.87 1.21
C TRP A 324 -22.02 11.22 0.58
N SER A 325 -22.94 11.74 1.39
CA SER A 325 -24.26 12.23 0.94
C SER A 325 -24.62 13.56 1.60
N ALA A 326 -25.33 14.43 0.86
CA ALA A 326 -25.97 15.64 1.38
C ALA A 326 -27.22 15.33 2.22
N ASP A 327 -27.92 14.24 1.86
CA ASP A 327 -29.10 13.75 2.56
C ASP A 327 -28.69 12.61 3.52
N SER A 328 -29.40 12.44 4.64
CA SER A 328 -29.22 11.25 5.47
C SER A 328 -29.74 10.01 4.75
N LEU A 329 -28.91 8.97 4.69
CA LEU A 329 -29.24 7.69 4.05
C LEU A 329 -29.90 6.69 5.02
N VAL A 330 -29.91 7.00 6.31
CA VAL A 330 -30.46 6.09 7.35
C VAL A 330 -31.62 6.69 8.15
N SER A 331 -31.91 7.98 8.06
CA SER A 331 -32.99 8.59 8.85
C SER A 331 -34.38 8.26 8.27
N LYS A 332 -35.33 7.85 9.13
CA LYS A 332 -36.74 7.57 8.75
C LYS A 332 -37.48 8.74 8.04
N ALA A 333 -36.97 9.97 8.14
CA ALA A 333 -37.58 11.17 7.56
C ALA A 333 -37.41 11.31 6.03
N THR A 334 -36.56 10.50 5.38
CA THR A 334 -36.28 10.63 3.94
C THR A 334 -37.18 9.78 3.04
N GLY A 335 -38.03 8.92 3.61
CA GLY A 335 -38.95 8.08 2.82
C GLY A 335 -38.24 7.03 1.94
N GLU A 336 -36.95 6.77 2.17
CA GLU A 336 -36.21 5.64 1.57
C GLU A 336 -36.31 4.37 2.42
N THR A 337 -36.98 4.42 3.57
CA THR A 337 -37.38 3.23 4.33
C THR A 337 -38.67 2.67 3.77
N GLY A 338 -38.53 1.81 2.76
CA GLY A 338 -39.57 0.91 2.28
C GLY A 338 -38.90 -0.24 1.53
N GLN A 339 -38.71 -1.38 2.22
CA GLN A 339 -38.15 -2.65 1.75
C GLN A 339 -36.62 -2.72 1.58
N ASN A 340 -35.90 -2.87 2.70
CA ASN A 340 -35.17 -4.12 3.00
C ASN A 340 -34.39 -3.92 4.30
N ARG A 341 -34.74 -4.72 5.31
CA ARG A 341 -33.79 -5.06 6.36
C ARG A 341 -32.56 -5.63 5.65
N LEU A 342 -31.45 -4.92 5.67
CA LEU A 342 -30.15 -5.54 5.49
C LEU A 342 -29.94 -6.43 6.71
N SER A 343 -30.43 -7.67 6.63
CA SER A 343 -29.93 -8.72 7.49
C SER A 343 -28.53 -9.05 6.97
N ILE A 344 -27.52 -8.43 7.60
CA ILE A 344 -26.11 -8.71 7.28
C ILE A 344 -25.75 -10.18 7.61
N GLY A 345 -26.62 -10.91 8.31
CA GLY A 345 -26.72 -12.36 8.24
C GLY A 345 -28.00 -12.80 7.51
N ALA A 346 -27.87 -13.65 6.49
CA ALA A 346 -28.96 -14.45 5.91
C ALA A 346 -30.14 -13.69 5.25
N THR A 347 -29.86 -12.89 4.21
CA THR A 347 -30.65 -12.97 2.97
C THR A 347 -29.63 -12.94 1.84
N THR A 348 -29.24 -14.05 1.24
CA THR A 348 -29.93 -14.56 0.04
C THR A 348 -31.15 -13.75 -0.40
N THR A 349 -31.02 -12.43 -0.59
CA THR A 349 -31.60 -11.85 -1.79
C THR A 349 -30.88 -12.55 -2.92
N ARG A 350 -31.46 -13.70 -3.34
CA ARG A 350 -31.26 -14.23 -4.68
C ARG A 350 -31.20 -13.01 -5.59
N PRO A 351 -30.14 -12.84 -6.40
CA PRO A 351 -30.14 -11.79 -7.42
C PRO A 351 -31.49 -11.88 -8.11
N LEU A 352 -32.27 -10.78 -8.08
CA LEU A 352 -33.60 -10.67 -8.68
C LEU A 352 -33.55 -11.41 -10.01
N THR A 353 -34.09 -12.64 -10.02
CA THR A 353 -34.06 -13.61 -11.11
C THR A 353 -33.01 -13.29 -12.18
N ARG A 354 -31.71 -13.53 -11.89
CA ARG A 354 -30.83 -13.93 -12.98
C ARG A 354 -31.49 -15.18 -13.53
N TYR A 355 -31.96 -15.12 -14.77
CA TYR A 355 -32.22 -16.33 -15.54
C TYR A 355 -31.11 -17.31 -15.20
N SER A 356 -31.48 -18.53 -14.81
CA SER A 356 -30.56 -19.66 -14.72
C SER A 356 -30.06 -19.97 -16.13
N ALA A 357 -29.37 -19.02 -16.76
CA ALA A 357 -28.59 -19.25 -17.94
C ALA A 357 -27.56 -20.28 -17.50
N ARG A 358 -27.65 -21.48 -18.09
CA ARG A 358 -26.58 -22.46 -17.92
C ARG A 358 -25.27 -21.75 -18.26
N PRO A 359 -24.19 -21.94 -17.49
CA PRO A 359 -22.90 -21.39 -17.84
C PRO A 359 -22.59 -21.77 -19.29
N ARG A 360 -22.47 -20.76 -20.15
CA ARG A 360 -22.16 -20.97 -21.57
C ARG A 360 -20.69 -20.62 -21.75
N ALA A 361 -19.89 -21.67 -21.94
CA ALA A 361 -18.50 -21.51 -22.35
C ALA A 361 -18.47 -20.86 -23.74
N ALA A 362 -17.53 -19.94 -23.93
CA ALA A 362 -17.24 -19.36 -25.23
C ALA A 362 -16.91 -20.47 -26.23
N ASP A 363 -17.50 -20.43 -27.44
CA ASP A 363 -17.18 -21.36 -28.51
C ASP A 363 -16.09 -20.73 -29.39
N PRO A 364 -14.87 -21.33 -29.46
CA PRO A 364 -13.76 -20.77 -30.23
C PRO A 364 -14.01 -20.72 -31.74
N ARG A 365 -15.06 -21.39 -32.23
CA ARG A 365 -15.48 -21.33 -33.64
C ARG A 365 -16.45 -20.19 -33.93
N ARG A 366 -17.05 -19.59 -32.90
CA ARG A 366 -18.10 -18.55 -33.05
C ARG A 366 -17.64 -17.18 -32.56
N VAL A 367 -16.63 -17.13 -31.72
CA VAL A 367 -16.26 -15.93 -30.96
C VAL A 367 -14.79 -15.62 -31.15
N CYS A 368 -14.47 -14.35 -31.40
CA CYS A 368 -13.10 -13.87 -31.38
C CYS A 368 -12.69 -13.53 -29.94
N ILE A 369 -11.62 -14.13 -29.43
CA ILE A 369 -11.16 -13.92 -28.05
C ILE A 369 -10.83 -12.45 -27.75
N ARG A 370 -10.40 -11.69 -28.76
CA ARG A 370 -10.06 -10.26 -28.61
C ARG A 370 -11.27 -9.38 -28.37
N ASP A 371 -12.46 -9.86 -28.74
CA ASP A 371 -13.72 -9.17 -28.43
C ASP A 371 -14.13 -9.42 -26.98
N LEU A 372 -13.65 -10.53 -26.39
CA LEU A 372 -13.93 -10.92 -25.00
C LEU A 372 -12.89 -10.42 -24.00
N VAL A 373 -11.61 -10.36 -24.39
CA VAL A 373 -10.49 -10.18 -23.49
C VAL A 373 -9.52 -9.13 -24.02
N GLN A 374 -9.24 -8.13 -23.20
CA GLN A 374 -8.12 -7.23 -23.35
C GLN A 374 -6.95 -7.70 -22.50
N VAL A 375 -5.76 -7.75 -23.09
CA VAL A 375 -4.51 -8.15 -22.43
C VAL A 375 -3.60 -6.94 -22.25
N SER A 376 -2.96 -6.83 -21.09
CA SER A 376 -1.91 -5.86 -20.81
C SER A 376 -0.67 -6.59 -20.31
N VAL A 377 0.42 -6.52 -21.07
CA VAL A 377 1.70 -7.18 -20.75
C VAL A 377 2.80 -6.13 -20.72
N ARG A 378 3.49 -6.03 -19.59
CA ARG A 378 4.68 -5.19 -19.38
C ARG A 378 5.68 -5.96 -18.51
N PRO A 379 6.68 -6.62 -19.12
CA PRO A 379 7.78 -7.22 -18.36
C PRO A 379 8.62 -6.15 -17.67
N LYS A 380 9.26 -6.52 -16.56
CA LYS A 380 10.32 -5.69 -15.97
C LYS A 380 11.48 -5.59 -16.94
N GLN A 381 12.03 -4.38 -17.11
CA GLN A 381 13.20 -4.19 -17.96
C GLN A 381 14.45 -4.89 -17.42
N GLN A 382 14.52 -5.05 -16.08
CA GLN A 382 15.58 -5.79 -15.40
C GLN A 382 14.98 -6.75 -14.38
N ILE A 383 15.47 -7.99 -14.42
CA ILE A 383 15.15 -9.06 -13.47
C ILE A 383 16.30 -9.13 -12.47
N ASN A 384 16.00 -8.84 -11.20
CA ASN A 384 16.96 -8.97 -10.10
C ASN A 384 16.76 -10.31 -9.37
N TYR A 385 17.84 -11.05 -9.17
CA TYR A 385 17.81 -12.36 -8.52
C TYR A 385 17.22 -12.29 -7.10
N SER A 386 17.57 -11.28 -6.29
CA SER A 386 17.03 -11.12 -4.93
C SER A 386 15.51 -10.99 -4.94
N SER A 387 14.94 -10.20 -5.85
CA SER A 387 13.49 -10.08 -5.95
C SER A 387 12.84 -11.39 -6.42
N LEU A 388 13.39 -12.03 -7.47
CA LEU A 388 12.82 -13.25 -8.05
C LEU A 388 12.94 -14.45 -7.10
N HIS A 389 14.02 -14.54 -6.32
CA HIS A 389 14.24 -15.55 -5.29
C HIS A 389 13.16 -15.51 -4.22
N ASN A 390 12.65 -14.31 -3.92
CA ASN A 390 11.59 -14.09 -2.94
C ASN A 390 10.20 -13.95 -3.58
N GLY A 391 10.00 -14.62 -4.74
CA GLY A 391 8.69 -14.76 -5.36
C GLY A 391 8.15 -13.52 -6.07
N GLN A 392 8.97 -12.51 -6.34
CA GLN A 392 8.52 -11.36 -7.13
C GLN A 392 8.35 -11.73 -8.60
N SER A 393 7.29 -11.18 -9.21
CA SER A 393 7.03 -11.35 -10.63
C SER A 393 8.14 -10.77 -11.52
N VAL A 394 8.33 -11.39 -12.68
CA VAL A 394 9.11 -10.81 -13.81
C VAL A 394 8.33 -9.77 -14.60
N PHE A 395 7.06 -9.53 -14.26
CA PHE A 395 6.20 -8.52 -14.88
C PHE A 395 5.98 -7.32 -13.95
N GLU A 396 5.94 -6.13 -14.53
CA GLU A 396 5.30 -4.96 -13.93
C GLU A 396 3.77 -5.08 -14.08
N GLN A 397 3.32 -5.64 -15.21
CA GLN A 397 1.91 -5.87 -15.48
C GLN A 397 1.73 -7.13 -16.33
N LEU A 398 0.84 -8.02 -15.89
CA LEU A 398 0.29 -9.10 -16.69
C LEU A 398 -1.17 -9.26 -16.27
N THR A 399 -2.06 -8.55 -16.96
CA THR A 399 -3.48 -8.43 -16.58
C THR A 399 -4.37 -8.79 -17.76
N LEU A 400 -5.42 -9.56 -17.49
CA LEU A 400 -6.54 -9.77 -18.41
C LEU A 400 -7.75 -8.97 -17.91
N ARG A 401 -8.37 -8.19 -18.79
CA ARG A 401 -9.66 -7.53 -18.55
C ARG A 401 -10.69 -8.11 -19.50
N LEU A 402 -11.85 -8.44 -18.97
CA LEU A 402 -12.93 -9.08 -19.71
C LEU A 402 -13.94 -8.03 -20.13
N HIS A 403 -14.28 -8.01 -21.41
CA HIS A 403 -15.28 -7.11 -21.91
C HIS A 403 -16.66 -7.56 -21.42
N PRO A 404 -17.44 -6.65 -20.82
CA PRO A 404 -18.77 -6.99 -20.36
C PRO A 404 -19.80 -7.07 -21.50
N ASP A 405 -19.41 -6.77 -22.74
CA ASP A 405 -20.31 -6.61 -23.89
C ASP A 405 -20.23 -7.76 -24.89
N HIS A 406 -21.19 -8.69 -24.80
CA HIS A 406 -21.62 -9.43 -25.98
C HIS A 406 -23.07 -9.06 -26.25
N SER A 407 -23.28 -8.38 -27.38
CA SER A 407 -24.58 -7.99 -27.94
C SER A 407 -25.42 -9.17 -28.43
N GLU A 408 -25.15 -10.39 -27.96
CA GLU A 408 -25.92 -11.58 -28.30
C GLU A 408 -26.92 -11.89 -27.20
N SER A 409 -28.08 -12.40 -27.62
CA SER A 409 -29.21 -12.77 -26.76
C SER A 409 -28.89 -13.89 -25.74
N GLU A 410 -27.67 -14.41 -25.75
CA GLU A 410 -27.13 -15.41 -24.80
C GLU A 410 -25.71 -14.99 -24.36
N ALA A 411 -25.58 -14.46 -23.15
CA ALA A 411 -24.29 -13.97 -22.63
C ALA A 411 -23.30 -15.12 -22.39
N ILE A 412 -22.09 -15.00 -22.94
CA ILE A 412 -20.94 -15.84 -22.60
C ILE A 412 -20.61 -15.60 -21.13
N THR A 413 -20.56 -16.66 -20.34
CA THR A 413 -20.26 -16.56 -18.90
C THR A 413 -18.85 -17.02 -18.56
N GLN A 414 -18.18 -17.72 -19.48
CA GLN A 414 -16.93 -18.40 -19.19
C GLN A 414 -16.05 -18.59 -20.42
N ILE A 415 -14.74 -18.52 -20.23
CA ILE A 415 -13.72 -18.88 -21.22
C ILE A 415 -12.85 -19.96 -20.59
N ASP A 416 -12.92 -21.17 -21.14
CA ASP A 416 -12.06 -22.28 -20.73
C ASP A 416 -10.79 -22.32 -21.57
N ASP A 417 -9.75 -22.99 -21.08
CA ASP A 417 -8.62 -23.41 -21.90
C ASP A 417 -7.78 -22.28 -22.50
N LEU A 418 -7.74 -21.12 -21.84
CA LEU A 418 -6.78 -20.07 -22.18
C LEU A 418 -5.40 -20.50 -21.68
N GLU A 419 -4.46 -20.69 -22.59
CA GLU A 419 -3.09 -21.11 -22.26
C GLU A 419 -2.18 -19.89 -22.16
N LEU A 420 -1.41 -19.83 -21.06
CA LEU A 420 -0.36 -18.87 -20.82
C LEU A 420 0.99 -19.61 -20.80
N GLU A 421 1.89 -19.22 -21.69
CA GLU A 421 3.29 -19.62 -21.67
C GLU A 421 4.17 -18.38 -21.49
N VAL A 422 5.09 -18.45 -20.52
CA VAL A 422 6.12 -17.45 -20.30
C VAL A 422 7.46 -18.16 -20.27
N GLN A 423 8.42 -17.75 -21.09
CA GLN A 423 9.71 -18.42 -21.19
C GLN A 423 10.83 -17.40 -21.08
N LEU A 424 11.65 -17.53 -20.03
CA LEU A 424 12.88 -16.77 -19.91
C LEU A 424 14.01 -17.56 -20.55
N HIS A 425 14.69 -16.95 -21.51
CA HIS A 425 15.88 -17.54 -22.12
C HIS A 425 17.11 -17.12 -21.32
N VAL A 426 18.06 -18.02 -21.10
CA VAL A 426 19.37 -17.67 -20.52
C VAL A 426 20.41 -18.55 -21.20
N GLY A 427 21.28 -17.95 -22.02
CA GLY A 427 22.23 -18.72 -22.83
C GLY A 427 21.52 -19.70 -23.77
N VAL A 428 21.87 -20.98 -23.69
CA VAL A 428 21.23 -22.06 -24.46
C VAL A 428 20.01 -22.64 -23.76
N ASP A 429 19.81 -22.31 -22.48
CA ASP A 429 18.73 -22.83 -21.67
C ASP A 429 17.48 -21.95 -21.77
N SER A 430 16.35 -22.57 -21.45
CA SER A 430 15.08 -21.87 -21.35
C SER A 430 14.30 -22.35 -20.15
N TYR A 431 13.65 -21.41 -19.47
CA TYR A 431 12.96 -21.62 -18.21
C TYR A 431 11.48 -21.28 -18.41
N PRO A 432 10.64 -22.26 -18.80
CA PRO A 432 9.24 -22.03 -19.10
C PRO A 432 8.38 -22.09 -17.84
N PHE A 433 7.39 -21.21 -17.79
CA PHE A 433 6.19 -21.30 -16.98
C PHE A 433 5.00 -21.53 -17.90
N ARG A 434 4.15 -22.51 -17.57
CA ARG A 434 2.95 -22.83 -18.35
C ARG A 434 1.76 -22.96 -17.43
N SER A 435 0.64 -22.36 -17.82
CA SER A 435 -0.61 -22.45 -17.07
C SER A 435 -1.80 -22.47 -18.02
N ARG A 436 -2.85 -23.21 -17.63
CA ARG A 436 -4.15 -23.21 -18.30
C ARG A 436 -5.13 -22.49 -17.39
N LEU A 437 -5.80 -21.48 -17.94
CA LEU A 437 -6.66 -20.57 -17.21
C LEU A 437 -8.11 -20.81 -17.62
N ARG A 438 -8.99 -20.77 -16.61
CA ARG A 438 -10.43 -20.69 -16.77
C ARG A 438 -10.87 -19.32 -16.29
N LEU A 439 -11.46 -18.53 -17.18
CA LEU A 439 -11.92 -17.18 -16.89
C LEU A 439 -13.44 -17.18 -16.71
N ASP A 440 -13.89 -16.58 -15.63
CA ASP A 440 -15.27 -16.26 -15.33
C ASP A 440 -15.52 -14.81 -15.76
N MET A 441 -16.48 -14.60 -16.66
CA MET A 441 -16.80 -13.27 -17.17
C MET A 441 -17.36 -12.35 -16.07
N GLU A 442 -17.83 -12.90 -14.94
CA GLU A 442 -18.23 -12.11 -13.77
C GLU A 442 -17.05 -11.58 -12.96
N ALA A 443 -15.87 -12.22 -13.04
CA ALA A 443 -14.67 -11.75 -12.33
C ALA A 443 -14.10 -10.46 -12.90
N TYR A 444 -14.38 -10.17 -14.18
CA TYR A 444 -13.98 -8.99 -14.95
C TYR A 444 -12.47 -8.79 -15.15
N ARG A 445 -11.63 -9.08 -14.15
CA ARG A 445 -10.20 -8.82 -14.16
C ARG A 445 -9.42 -9.98 -13.54
N TYR A 446 -8.31 -10.34 -14.19
CA TYR A 446 -7.34 -11.32 -13.69
C TYR A 446 -5.94 -10.71 -13.71
N ASP A 447 -5.37 -10.49 -12.52
CA ASP A 447 -3.95 -10.16 -12.38
C ASP A 447 -3.14 -11.46 -12.25
N LEU A 448 -2.27 -11.70 -13.24
CA LEU A 448 -1.52 -12.95 -13.42
C LEU A 448 -0.03 -12.80 -13.15
N ALA A 449 0.47 -11.57 -12.94
CA ALA A 449 1.89 -11.29 -12.75
C ALA A 449 2.51 -12.17 -11.66
N ASP A 450 1.93 -12.21 -10.46
CA ASP A 450 2.45 -12.98 -9.32
C ASP A 450 2.21 -14.49 -9.43
N ARG A 451 1.49 -14.95 -10.46
CA ARG A 451 1.30 -16.38 -10.71
C ARG A 451 2.46 -16.99 -11.50
N VAL A 452 3.21 -16.16 -12.23
CA VAL A 452 4.32 -16.61 -13.06
C VAL A 452 5.55 -16.81 -12.18
N THR A 453 5.94 -18.07 -11.99
CA THR A 453 7.16 -18.45 -11.30
C THR A 453 8.14 -19.10 -12.27
N LEU A 454 9.38 -18.64 -12.24
CA LEU A 454 10.44 -19.16 -13.10
C LEU A 454 11.47 -19.92 -12.26
N PRO A 455 11.93 -21.11 -12.70
CA PRO A 455 12.94 -21.86 -11.99
C PRO A 455 14.29 -21.12 -11.96
N LEU A 456 14.78 -20.82 -10.75
CA LEU A 456 16.05 -20.13 -10.50
C LEU A 456 17.23 -21.07 -10.20
N THR A 457 17.01 -22.38 -10.25
CA THR A 457 17.96 -23.39 -9.79
C THR A 457 19.05 -23.74 -10.81
N GLY A 458 18.98 -23.20 -12.03
CA GLY A 458 19.99 -23.46 -13.06
C GLY A 458 21.36 -22.91 -12.67
N GLU A 459 22.43 -23.68 -12.91
CA GLU A 459 23.81 -23.26 -12.65
C GLU A 459 24.16 -21.95 -13.35
N LEU A 460 23.65 -21.75 -14.57
CA LEU A 460 23.89 -20.56 -15.35
C LEU A 460 23.39 -19.29 -14.64
N PHE A 461 22.23 -19.32 -13.97
CA PHE A 461 21.74 -18.17 -13.19
C PHE A 461 22.71 -17.76 -12.06
N ARG A 462 23.39 -18.74 -11.47
CA ARG A 462 24.32 -18.53 -10.35
C ARG A 462 25.72 -18.12 -10.82
N ALA A 463 26.10 -18.52 -12.04
CA ALA A 463 27.37 -18.21 -12.67
C ALA A 463 27.43 -16.84 -13.36
N ILE A 464 26.29 -16.14 -13.50
CA ILE A 464 26.25 -14.79 -14.06
C ILE A 464 27.02 -13.83 -13.15
N ASN A 465 28.17 -13.38 -13.68
CA ASN A 465 29.05 -12.42 -13.02
C ASN A 465 28.84 -10.99 -13.51
N GLU A 466 28.24 -10.79 -14.67
CA GLU A 466 27.93 -9.49 -15.25
C GLU A 466 26.47 -9.45 -15.72
N ARG A 467 25.87 -8.27 -15.75
CA ARG A 467 24.51 -8.12 -16.28
C ARG A 467 24.47 -8.58 -17.74
N ILE A 468 23.56 -9.48 -18.07
CA ILE A 468 23.37 -9.99 -19.43
C ILE A 468 22.03 -9.57 -20.01
N GLN A 469 22.01 -9.27 -21.31
CA GLN A 469 20.78 -9.03 -22.04
C GLN A 469 20.24 -10.37 -22.56
N THR A 470 18.96 -10.61 -22.35
CA THR A 470 18.28 -11.81 -22.79
C THR A 470 16.84 -11.51 -23.21
N SER A 471 16.06 -12.55 -23.51
CA SER A 471 14.67 -12.45 -23.94
C SER A 471 13.69 -13.16 -23.00
N LEU A 472 12.54 -12.53 -22.79
CA LEU A 472 11.34 -13.09 -22.18
C LEU A 472 10.26 -13.25 -23.25
N PHE A 473 9.94 -14.48 -23.61
CA PHE A 473 8.85 -14.80 -24.53
C PHE A 473 7.54 -14.95 -23.74
N VAL A 474 6.46 -14.38 -24.27
CA VAL A 474 5.12 -14.44 -23.68
C VAL A 474 4.11 -14.81 -24.76
N ASP A 475 3.37 -15.89 -24.54
CA ASP A 475 2.29 -16.35 -25.40
C ASP A 475 1.01 -16.54 -24.58
N LEU A 476 -0.05 -15.86 -24.98
CA LEU A 476 -1.41 -16.11 -24.52
C LEU A 476 -2.25 -16.51 -25.72
N ARG A 477 -2.73 -17.75 -25.69
CA ARG A 477 -3.51 -18.33 -26.77
C ARG A 477 -4.74 -19.04 -26.24
N TRP A 478 -5.84 -18.92 -26.96
CA TRP A 478 -7.07 -19.65 -26.71
C TRP A 478 -7.35 -20.55 -27.92
N HIS A 479 -7.07 -21.84 -27.79
CA HIS A 479 -7.00 -22.76 -28.92
C HIS A 479 -6.09 -22.21 -30.04
N ASP A 480 -6.63 -21.99 -31.24
CA ASP A 480 -5.90 -21.46 -32.39
C ASP A 480 -5.84 -19.92 -32.44
N GLN A 481 -6.52 -19.24 -31.50
CA GLN A 481 -6.60 -17.79 -31.47
C GLN A 481 -5.51 -17.19 -30.57
N VAL A 482 -4.60 -16.40 -31.15
CA VAL A 482 -3.54 -15.70 -30.41
C VAL A 482 -4.06 -14.38 -29.85
N LEU A 483 -4.15 -14.31 -28.52
CA LEU A 483 -4.50 -13.10 -27.79
C LEU A 483 -3.28 -12.17 -27.66
N TYR A 484 -2.13 -12.72 -27.29
CA TYR A 484 -0.86 -12.00 -27.19
C TYR A 484 0.30 -12.92 -27.54
N ARG A 485 1.26 -12.43 -28.33
CA ARG A 485 2.52 -13.13 -28.58
C ARG A 485 3.63 -12.13 -28.83
N HIS A 486 4.62 -12.09 -27.94
CA HIS A 486 5.74 -11.16 -28.09
C HIS A 486 6.99 -11.67 -27.37
N THR A 487 8.16 -11.28 -27.89
CA THR A 487 9.45 -11.52 -27.25
C THR A 487 10.02 -10.19 -26.78
N HIS A 488 10.26 -10.06 -25.48
CA HIS A 488 10.74 -8.83 -24.88
C HIS A 488 12.22 -8.94 -24.54
N ALA A 489 13.01 -7.93 -24.89
CA ALA A 489 14.37 -7.79 -24.37
C ALA A 489 14.31 -7.43 -22.88
N VAL A 490 14.99 -8.21 -22.05
CA VAL A 490 15.10 -8.01 -20.60
C VAL A 490 16.56 -8.16 -20.18
N TRP A 491 16.92 -7.49 -19.09
CA TRP A 491 18.23 -7.63 -18.48
C TRP A 491 18.17 -8.55 -17.27
N LEU A 492 19.12 -9.47 -17.17
CA LEU A 492 19.26 -10.34 -16.01
C LEU A 492 20.46 -9.88 -15.18
N ALA A 493 20.21 -9.53 -13.92
CA ALA A 493 21.24 -9.07 -13.01
C ALA A 493 22.01 -10.25 -12.37
N PRO A 494 23.30 -10.07 -12.05
CA PRO A 494 24.06 -11.00 -11.21
C PRO A 494 23.40 -11.23 -9.84
N ILE A 495 23.63 -12.40 -9.24
CA ILE A 495 23.05 -12.78 -7.95
C ILE A 495 23.44 -11.81 -6.82
N ASP A 496 24.64 -11.24 -6.89
CA ASP A 496 25.22 -10.31 -5.93
C ASP A 496 24.89 -8.83 -6.24
N GLN A 497 24.03 -8.55 -7.23
CA GLN A 497 23.62 -7.17 -7.55
C GLN A 497 22.37 -6.78 -6.77
N TRP A 498 22.45 -5.67 -6.04
CA TRP A 498 21.30 -4.97 -5.48
C TRP A 498 21.04 -3.64 -6.20
N THR A 499 19.78 -3.24 -6.27
CA THR A 499 19.36 -1.96 -6.86
C THR A 499 18.70 -1.09 -5.78
N LEU A 500 19.15 0.15 -5.66
CA LEU A 500 18.62 1.18 -4.77
C LEU A 500 17.50 1.96 -5.49
N ASP A 501 16.39 1.28 -5.79
CA ASP A 501 15.13 1.89 -6.19
C ASP A 501 14.00 1.48 -5.23
N ASP A 502 12.89 2.20 -5.21
CA ASP A 502 11.81 1.98 -4.23
C ASP A 502 11.19 0.58 -4.33
N SER A 503 11.24 -0.07 -5.50
CA SER A 503 10.74 -1.43 -5.71
C SER A 503 11.72 -2.52 -5.26
N GLN A 504 13.01 -2.20 -5.24
CA GLN A 504 14.09 -3.14 -4.94
C GLN A 504 14.68 -2.99 -3.53
N LEU A 505 14.46 -1.83 -2.89
CA LEU A 505 14.98 -1.52 -1.57
C LEU A 505 14.62 -2.60 -0.54
N GLY A 506 13.38 -3.10 -0.58
CA GLY A 506 12.89 -4.14 0.32
C GLY A 506 13.59 -5.51 0.19
N TRP A 507 14.41 -5.76 -0.84
CA TRP A 507 15.09 -7.05 -1.02
C TRP A 507 16.52 -7.07 -0.48
N LEU A 508 17.02 -5.95 0.09
CA LEU A 508 18.31 -5.92 0.75
C LEU A 508 18.49 -6.99 1.86
N PRO A 509 17.45 -7.39 2.63
CA PRO A 509 17.58 -8.48 3.60
C PRO A 509 18.01 -9.83 3.01
N SER A 510 17.90 -10.05 1.70
CA SER A 510 18.42 -11.27 1.06
C SER A 510 19.93 -11.37 1.10
N PHE A 511 20.65 -10.27 1.28
CA PHE A 511 22.10 -10.25 1.37
C PHE A 511 22.58 -10.44 2.82
N VAL A 512 21.68 -10.36 3.80
CA VAL A 512 21.99 -10.65 5.21
C VAL A 512 21.95 -12.17 5.41
N GLN A 513 23.12 -12.75 5.66
CA GLN A 513 23.38 -14.18 5.60
C GLN A 513 23.91 -14.66 6.97
N PRO A 514 23.03 -14.84 7.98
CA PRO A 514 23.46 -15.29 9.31
C PRO A 514 24.16 -16.65 9.25
N ARG A 515 23.81 -17.52 8.30
CA ARG A 515 24.43 -18.85 8.14
C ARG A 515 25.74 -18.86 7.34
N ASP A 516 26.28 -17.71 6.96
CA ASP A 516 27.62 -17.66 6.37
C ASP A 516 28.66 -18.17 7.40
N PRO A 517 29.58 -19.09 7.04
CA PRO A 517 30.58 -19.61 7.97
C PRO A 517 31.44 -18.54 8.66
N ALA A 518 31.65 -17.38 8.03
CA ALA A 518 32.38 -16.28 8.65
C ALA A 518 31.62 -15.62 9.81
N VAL A 519 30.29 -15.65 9.79
CA VAL A 519 29.46 -15.18 10.91
C VAL A 519 29.67 -16.09 12.12
N ALA A 520 29.56 -17.41 11.93
CA ALA A 520 29.79 -18.39 13.00
C ALA A 520 31.18 -18.24 13.65
N ARG A 521 32.24 -18.09 12.82
CA ARG A 521 33.60 -17.81 13.32
C ARG A 521 33.71 -16.50 14.07
N THR A 522 33.01 -15.46 13.63
CA THR A 522 33.00 -14.16 14.31
C THR A 522 32.34 -14.26 15.68
N ILE A 523 31.24 -15.00 15.80
CA ILE A 523 30.54 -15.22 17.08
C ILE A 523 31.40 -16.03 18.05
N ASP A 524 32.13 -17.03 17.57
CA ASP A 524 33.10 -17.80 18.38
C ASP A 524 34.19 -16.89 18.97
N VAL A 525 34.75 -15.97 18.18
CA VAL A 525 35.71 -14.96 18.68
C VAL A 525 35.02 -13.99 19.66
N ALA A 526 33.79 -13.57 19.37
CA ALA A 526 33.01 -12.67 20.21
C ALA A 526 32.69 -13.26 21.59
N GLN A 527 32.61 -14.58 21.70
CA GLN A 527 32.38 -15.31 22.94
C GLN A 527 33.42 -14.97 24.02
N GLY A 528 34.71 -14.92 23.67
CA GLY A 528 35.77 -14.54 24.60
C GLY A 528 35.63 -13.10 25.11
N TYR A 529 35.29 -12.17 24.23
CA TYR A 529 35.03 -10.78 24.63
C TYR A 529 33.79 -10.66 25.53
N LEU A 530 32.74 -11.44 25.28
CA LEU A 530 31.54 -11.46 26.10
C LEU A 530 31.85 -11.95 27.53
N GLN A 531 32.59 -13.05 27.65
CA GLN A 531 33.03 -13.59 28.94
C GLN A 531 33.82 -12.56 29.75
N CYS A 532 34.73 -11.81 29.09
CA CYS A 532 35.45 -10.73 29.74
C CYS A 532 34.55 -9.55 30.15
N LEU A 533 33.59 -9.14 29.29
CA LEU A 533 32.67 -8.03 29.59
C LEU A 533 31.66 -8.36 30.70
N GLN A 534 31.34 -9.65 30.88
CA GLN A 534 30.44 -10.11 31.94
C GLN A 534 31.17 -10.60 33.19
N ASP A 535 32.49 -10.77 33.12
CA ASP A 535 33.32 -11.43 34.14
C ASP A 535 32.77 -12.82 34.52
N GLN A 536 32.32 -13.56 33.51
CA GLN A 536 31.64 -14.84 33.67
C GLN A 536 32.02 -15.80 32.53
N VAL A 537 32.66 -16.92 32.87
CA VAL A 537 33.07 -17.94 31.90
C VAL A 537 31.88 -18.60 31.19
N GLY A 538 30.76 -18.74 31.90
CA GLY A 538 29.51 -19.32 31.36
C GLY A 538 28.62 -18.33 30.62
N ALA A 539 29.05 -17.08 30.41
CA ALA A 539 28.30 -16.11 29.62
C ALA A 539 28.00 -16.66 28.23
N GLY A 540 26.83 -16.38 27.67
CA GLY A 540 26.43 -16.85 26.34
C GLY A 540 25.65 -15.81 25.57
N PHE A 541 25.51 -16.01 24.27
CA PHE A 541 24.65 -15.21 23.41
C PHE A 541 23.20 -15.70 23.53
N ASP A 542 22.41 -15.03 24.36
CA ASP A 542 21.01 -15.39 24.66
C ASP A 542 20.00 -14.35 24.14
N GLY A 543 20.47 -13.40 23.32
CA GLY A 543 19.66 -12.37 22.70
C GLY A 543 18.94 -11.51 23.74
N TYR A 544 17.60 -11.49 23.69
CA TYR A 544 16.78 -10.71 24.62
C TYR A 544 16.56 -11.35 25.99
N GLN A 545 17.03 -12.58 26.24
CA GLN A 545 16.92 -13.19 27.57
C GLN A 545 17.77 -12.45 28.62
N SER A 546 18.85 -11.82 28.17
CA SER A 546 19.68 -10.89 28.95
C SER A 546 19.01 -9.55 29.33
N TYR A 547 17.73 -9.32 28.95
CA TYR A 547 16.97 -8.14 29.38
C TYR A 547 16.55 -8.25 30.84
N ASP A 548 16.99 -7.31 31.69
CA ASP A 548 16.59 -7.26 33.10
C ASP A 548 15.42 -6.29 33.31
N GLY A 549 14.21 -6.81 33.32
CA GLY A 549 13.00 -6.02 33.57
C GLY A 549 12.86 -5.46 34.99
N PHE A 550 13.72 -5.86 35.93
CA PHE A 550 13.76 -5.32 37.30
C PHE A 550 14.76 -4.18 37.45
N ALA A 551 15.74 -4.08 36.56
CA ALA A 551 16.70 -2.97 36.53
C ALA A 551 16.02 -1.67 36.07
N SER A 552 16.53 -0.54 36.57
CA SER A 552 15.98 0.78 36.29
C SER A 552 16.69 1.47 35.12
N GLY A 553 15.94 2.23 34.32
CA GLY A 553 16.50 3.06 33.26
C GLY A 553 17.19 2.24 32.16
N LEU A 554 18.39 2.66 31.74
CA LEU A 554 19.13 2.03 30.64
C LEU A 554 19.82 0.71 31.06
N GLU A 555 19.89 0.41 32.36
CA GLU A 555 20.58 -0.79 32.87
C GLU A 555 19.85 -2.08 32.50
N CYS A 556 18.53 -2.03 32.26
CA CYS A 556 17.75 -3.18 31.80
C CYS A 556 18.26 -3.78 30.49
N TRP A 557 18.94 -2.99 29.66
CA TRP A 557 19.50 -3.41 28.37
C TRP A 557 21.00 -3.76 28.44
N ALA A 558 21.65 -3.66 29.60
CA ALA A 558 23.10 -3.79 29.71
C ALA A 558 23.65 -5.17 29.31
N GLY A 559 22.86 -6.24 29.45
CA GLY A 559 23.22 -7.59 29.01
C GLY A 559 23.22 -7.70 27.48
N VAL A 560 22.15 -7.24 26.83
CA VAL A 560 22.03 -7.16 25.36
C VAL A 560 23.18 -6.32 24.77
N ASP A 561 23.50 -5.18 25.40
CA ASP A 561 24.57 -4.30 24.95
C ASP A 561 25.95 -4.94 25.01
N ARG A 562 26.19 -5.76 26.03
CA ARG A 562 27.44 -6.50 26.17
C ARG A 562 27.60 -7.55 25.06
N GLN A 563 26.52 -8.22 24.66
CA GLN A 563 26.51 -9.14 23.52
C GLN A 563 26.80 -8.42 22.19
N VAL A 564 26.14 -7.30 21.92
CA VAL A 564 26.39 -6.54 20.68
C VAL A 564 27.79 -5.93 20.68
N ARG A 565 28.27 -5.45 21.84
CA ARG A 565 29.63 -4.91 22.00
C ARG A 565 30.70 -5.97 21.80
N SER A 566 30.48 -7.22 22.22
CA SER A 566 31.46 -8.29 22.03
C SER A 566 31.61 -8.66 20.56
N ILE A 567 30.52 -8.66 19.79
CA ILE A 567 30.54 -8.82 18.32
C ILE A 567 31.32 -7.67 17.67
N TRP A 568 31.07 -6.42 18.10
CA TRP A 568 31.83 -5.27 17.61
C TRP A 568 33.34 -5.41 17.88
N ALA A 569 33.71 -5.86 19.09
CA ALA A 569 35.10 -6.09 19.45
C ALA A 569 35.75 -7.20 18.60
N ALA A 570 35.04 -8.30 18.34
CA ALA A 570 35.50 -9.38 17.48
C ALA A 570 35.76 -8.91 16.05
N LEU A 571 34.85 -8.12 15.47
CA LEU A 571 35.03 -7.54 14.13
C LEU A 571 36.18 -6.51 14.11
N LEU A 572 36.28 -5.66 15.13
CA LEU A 572 37.27 -4.58 15.19
C LEU A 572 38.70 -5.09 15.41
N LEU A 573 38.87 -6.07 16.30
CA LEU A 573 40.18 -6.56 16.74
C LEU A 573 40.59 -7.85 16.03
N GLY A 574 39.63 -8.67 15.61
CA GLY A 574 39.86 -9.93 14.93
C GLY A 574 39.93 -9.82 13.40
N SER A 575 39.49 -8.70 12.80
CA SER A 575 39.50 -8.48 11.35
C SER A 575 40.23 -7.17 10.97
N THR A 576 40.97 -7.17 9.86
CA THR A 576 41.62 -5.95 9.32
C THR A 576 40.75 -5.28 8.26
N LEU A 577 39.55 -4.83 8.65
CA LEU A 577 38.58 -4.26 7.73
C LEU A 577 38.99 -2.86 7.23
N ARG A 578 39.03 -2.68 5.91
CA ARG A 578 39.27 -1.38 5.24
C ARG A 578 38.06 -0.93 4.44
N TYR A 579 37.85 0.37 4.33
CA TYR A 579 36.77 0.89 3.49
C TYR A 579 37.17 0.82 2.02
N ILE A 580 36.26 0.37 1.18
CA ILE A 580 36.38 0.44 -0.28
C ILE A 580 35.11 1.05 -0.88
N ASN A 581 35.25 1.71 -2.02
CA ASN A 581 34.10 2.08 -2.83
C ASN A 581 33.46 0.83 -3.45
N PRO A 582 32.15 0.88 -3.78
CA PRO A 582 31.51 -0.21 -4.49
C PRO A 582 32.24 -0.49 -5.82
N PRO A 583 32.25 -1.76 -6.28
CA PRO A 583 32.73 -2.06 -7.62
C PRO A 583 32.04 -1.20 -8.69
N PRO A 584 32.69 -0.93 -9.83
CA PRO A 584 32.04 -0.25 -10.94
C PRO A 584 30.70 -0.92 -11.27
N SER A 585 29.65 -0.11 -11.41
CA SER A 585 28.36 -0.58 -11.90
C SER A 585 27.96 0.20 -13.14
N TYR A 586 27.35 -0.50 -14.10
CA TYR A 586 26.98 0.03 -15.41
C TYR A 586 25.48 0.38 -15.51
N ALA A 587 24.79 0.38 -14.38
CA ALA A 587 23.39 0.80 -14.25
C ALA A 587 23.25 1.78 -13.08
N GLU A 588 22.42 2.82 -13.26
CA GLU A 588 22.18 3.81 -12.20
C GLU A 588 21.64 3.14 -10.93
N PHE A 589 22.09 3.62 -9.77
CA PHE A 589 21.62 3.18 -8.45
C PHE A 589 21.80 1.68 -8.16
N THR A 590 22.72 0.98 -8.83
CA THR A 590 23.02 -0.44 -8.55
C THR A 590 24.37 -0.61 -7.88
N GLN A 591 24.49 -1.63 -7.03
CA GLN A 591 25.72 -1.97 -6.34
C GLN A 591 25.89 -3.49 -6.26
N ARG A 592 27.12 -3.96 -6.47
CA ARG A 592 27.53 -5.34 -6.16
C ARG A 592 27.81 -5.45 -4.66
N LEU A 593 27.17 -6.40 -4.01
CA LEU A 593 27.26 -6.64 -2.58
C LEU A 593 28.05 -7.90 -2.29
N ARG A 594 28.91 -7.83 -1.28
CA ARG A 594 29.74 -8.96 -0.85
C ARG A 594 29.04 -9.74 0.23
N THR A 595 29.27 -11.06 0.28
CA THR A 595 28.84 -11.88 1.41
C THR A 595 29.65 -11.53 2.68
N PRO A 596 29.19 -11.94 3.88
CA PRO A 596 30.01 -11.83 5.08
C PRO A 596 31.38 -12.49 4.94
N GLY A 597 31.45 -13.68 4.32
CA GLY A 597 32.69 -14.39 4.04
C GLY A 597 33.66 -13.62 3.14
N GLU A 598 33.17 -13.04 2.04
CA GLU A 598 33.97 -12.22 1.13
C GLU A 598 34.47 -10.94 1.82
N THR A 599 33.64 -10.29 2.64
CA THR A 599 33.96 -9.03 3.32
C THR A 599 35.00 -9.23 4.43
N ILE A 600 34.79 -10.22 5.30
CA ILE A 600 35.69 -10.52 6.42
C ILE A 600 36.99 -11.14 5.90
N GLY A 601 36.89 -12.13 5.00
CA GLY A 601 38.05 -12.81 4.42
C GLY A 601 38.92 -11.90 3.55
N GLY A 602 38.30 -10.99 2.78
CA GLY A 602 39.02 -9.98 1.99
C GLY A 602 39.60 -8.83 2.81
N GLY A 603 39.06 -8.56 4.01
CA GLY A 603 39.48 -7.45 4.85
C GLY A 603 39.09 -6.07 4.28
N PHE A 604 38.00 -6.00 3.51
CA PHE A 604 37.48 -4.73 3.01
C PHE A 604 35.99 -4.79 2.69
N GLY A 605 35.30 -3.65 2.77
CA GLY A 605 33.89 -3.54 2.45
C GLY A 605 33.42 -2.11 2.26
N THR A 606 32.29 -1.96 1.57
CA THR A 606 31.52 -0.71 1.48
C THR A 606 30.69 -0.50 2.75
N CYS A 607 29.99 0.63 2.86
CA CYS A 607 29.07 0.86 3.98
C CYS A 607 27.96 -0.21 4.05
N VAL A 608 27.44 -0.65 2.90
CA VAL A 608 26.42 -1.70 2.80
C VAL A 608 26.98 -3.06 3.24
N ASP A 609 28.17 -3.44 2.74
CA ASP A 609 28.81 -4.72 3.09
C ASP A 609 29.04 -4.83 4.61
N LEU A 610 29.55 -3.76 5.23
CA LEU A 610 29.81 -3.71 6.67
C LEU A 610 28.51 -3.73 7.49
N ALA A 611 27.45 -3.08 7.00
CA ALA A 611 26.12 -3.16 7.62
C ALA A 611 25.55 -4.59 7.54
N ILE A 612 25.71 -5.27 6.40
CA ILE A 612 25.28 -6.66 6.19
C ILE A 612 26.01 -7.62 7.13
N VAL A 613 27.33 -7.49 7.27
CA VAL A 613 28.13 -8.31 8.20
C VAL A 613 27.58 -8.18 9.63
N MET A 614 27.45 -6.95 10.11
CA MET A 614 26.96 -6.70 11.48
C MET A 614 25.51 -7.18 11.65
N ALA A 615 24.63 -6.92 10.68
CA ALA A 615 23.25 -7.40 10.72
C ALA A 615 23.16 -8.94 10.73
N SER A 616 24.04 -9.63 10.00
CA SER A 616 24.09 -11.10 9.96
C SER A 616 24.49 -11.68 11.33
N CYS A 617 25.46 -11.06 12.01
CA CYS A 617 25.85 -11.44 13.36
C CYS A 617 24.75 -11.15 14.39
N LEU A 618 24.03 -10.03 14.27
CA LEU A 618 22.90 -9.70 15.14
C LEU A 618 21.74 -10.68 14.97
N GLU A 619 21.39 -11.02 13.71
CA GLU A 619 20.35 -12.01 13.41
C GLU A 619 20.72 -13.40 13.94
N TRP A 620 22.01 -13.77 13.94
CA TRP A 620 22.50 -15.03 14.51
C TRP A 620 22.26 -15.17 16.02
N ILE A 621 22.39 -14.08 16.78
CA ILE A 621 22.21 -14.07 18.24
C ILE A 621 20.78 -13.68 18.67
N GLU A 622 19.82 -13.74 17.75
CA GLU A 622 18.41 -13.40 17.98
C GLU A 622 18.18 -11.95 18.48
N VAL A 623 19.08 -11.03 18.15
CA VAL A 623 18.88 -9.59 18.36
C VAL A 623 18.35 -8.98 17.08
N HIS A 624 17.16 -8.36 17.13
CA HIS A 624 16.43 -7.91 15.95
C HIS A 624 17.15 -6.75 15.25
N PRO A 625 17.75 -6.96 14.06
CA PRO A 625 18.49 -5.93 13.35
C PRO A 625 17.57 -5.10 12.45
N VAL A 626 17.98 -3.86 12.20
CA VAL A 626 17.40 -3.00 11.16
C VAL A 626 18.52 -2.45 10.27
N LEU A 627 18.21 -2.14 9.01
CA LEU A 627 19.11 -1.40 8.12
C LEU A 627 18.55 0.00 7.91
N PHE A 628 19.35 1.02 8.20
CA PHE A 628 19.02 2.42 7.93
C PHE A 628 19.65 2.85 6.61
N LEU A 629 18.83 3.43 5.74
CA LEU A 629 19.23 3.92 4.43
C LEU A 629 19.09 5.44 4.40
N LEU A 630 20.20 6.11 4.10
CA LEU A 630 20.25 7.52 3.76
C LEU A 630 20.59 7.67 2.27
N HIS A 631 20.47 8.88 1.73
CA HIS A 631 21.00 9.18 0.40
C HIS A 631 22.52 8.96 0.38
N GLY A 632 22.96 7.87 -0.25
CA GLY A 632 24.37 7.50 -0.40
C GLY A 632 25.02 6.79 0.78
N HIS A 633 24.27 6.39 1.82
CA HIS A 633 24.84 5.70 2.98
C HIS A 633 23.89 4.67 3.58
N VAL A 634 24.44 3.54 4.03
CA VAL A 634 23.68 2.48 4.72
C VAL A 634 24.44 2.08 5.97
N PHE A 635 23.73 1.91 7.07
CA PHE A 635 24.30 1.45 8.34
C PHE A 635 23.26 0.61 9.09
N VAL A 636 23.71 -0.12 10.12
CA VAL A 636 22.86 -1.06 10.88
C VAL A 636 22.31 -0.40 12.13
N GLY A 637 21.21 -0.93 12.64
CA GLY A 637 20.79 -0.73 14.02
C GLY A 637 20.22 -2.01 14.62
N TYR A 638 19.90 -1.95 15.91
CA TYR A 638 19.25 -3.05 16.60
C TYR A 638 18.24 -2.56 17.63
N TRP A 639 17.19 -3.33 17.82
CA TRP A 639 16.25 -3.15 18.92
C TRP A 639 16.85 -3.68 20.21
N LYS A 640 16.70 -2.95 21.32
CA LYS A 640 17.21 -3.38 22.63
C LYS A 640 16.36 -4.46 23.31
N ASP A 641 15.08 -4.53 22.97
CA ASP A 641 14.15 -5.52 23.50
C ASP A 641 12.98 -5.79 22.54
N PHE A 642 12.35 -6.94 22.73
CA PHE A 642 11.20 -7.39 21.93
C PHE A 642 9.98 -6.46 22.07
N GLN A 643 9.75 -5.86 23.23
CA GLN A 643 8.57 -5.02 23.45
C GLN A 643 8.66 -3.69 22.71
N ALA A 644 9.85 -3.08 22.62
CA ALA A 644 10.11 -1.88 21.84
C ALA A 644 9.87 -2.12 20.35
N HIS A 645 10.40 -3.23 19.82
CA HIS A 645 10.13 -3.66 18.45
C HIS A 645 8.63 -3.88 18.22
N GLN A 646 7.94 -4.57 19.14
CA GLN A 646 6.50 -4.79 19.03
C GLN A 646 5.71 -3.48 19.07
N ARG A 647 6.10 -2.50 19.91
CA ARG A 647 5.48 -1.17 19.94
C ARG A 647 5.64 -0.44 18.60
N PHE A 648 6.80 -0.59 17.95
CA PHE A 648 7.01 -0.04 16.62
C PHE A 648 6.11 -0.71 15.58
N LEU A 649 6.03 -2.04 15.54
CA LEU A 649 5.15 -2.76 14.60
C LEU A 649 3.67 -2.39 14.81
N ASP A 650 3.26 -2.25 16.08
CA ASP A 650 1.92 -1.83 16.46
C ASP A 650 1.68 -0.32 16.29
N VAL A 651 2.66 0.49 15.86
CA VAL A 651 2.50 1.96 15.77
C VAL A 651 2.02 2.54 17.11
N ALA A 652 2.49 1.95 18.21
CA ALA A 652 2.06 2.20 19.58
C ALA A 652 2.94 3.25 20.26
N THR A 653 3.04 4.42 19.63
CA THR A 653 3.80 5.57 20.13
C THR A 653 2.98 6.87 20.07
N ASP A 654 3.41 7.86 20.86
CA ASP A 654 2.93 9.24 20.79
C ASP A 654 3.83 10.13 19.90
N ASP A 655 5.02 9.66 19.48
CA ASP A 655 5.96 10.36 18.58
C ASP A 655 5.56 10.28 17.11
N ILE A 656 4.26 10.43 16.86
CA ILE A 656 3.75 10.54 15.50
C ILE A 656 4.08 11.93 14.95
N PRO A 657 4.26 12.08 13.62
CA PRO A 657 4.49 13.39 13.02
C PRO A 657 3.39 14.39 13.41
N ALA A 658 3.78 15.52 14.02
CA ALA A 658 2.86 16.60 14.37
C ALA A 658 2.21 17.20 13.11
N ARG A 659 0.93 17.61 13.20
CA ARG A 659 0.28 18.39 12.12
C ARG A 659 0.18 19.87 12.49
N SER A 660 0.51 20.72 11.52
CA SER A 660 -0.16 22.01 11.37
C SER A 660 -1.56 21.78 10.79
N PRO A 661 -2.57 22.63 11.09
CA PRO A 661 -3.92 22.57 10.50
C PRO A 661 -3.91 22.39 8.97
N ASP A 662 -2.83 22.86 8.36
CA ASP A 662 -2.62 22.95 6.93
C ASP A 662 -1.68 21.90 6.31
N GLY A 663 -0.87 21.21 7.11
CA GLY A 663 0.19 20.33 6.62
C GLY A 663 -0.29 18.90 6.43
N GLU A 664 0.12 18.23 5.38
CA GLU A 664 -0.31 16.87 5.09
C GLU A 664 0.23 15.84 6.10
N MET A 665 -0.51 14.74 6.30
CA MET A 665 -0.03 13.62 7.11
C MET A 665 0.99 12.78 6.35
N PRO A 666 2.15 12.44 6.94
CA PRO A 666 3.12 11.56 6.32
C PRO A 666 2.49 10.22 5.89
N ARG A 667 2.58 9.92 4.59
CA ARG A 667 2.17 8.66 3.96
C ARG A 667 3.41 7.86 3.62
N ASP A 668 3.47 6.62 4.09
CA ASP A 668 4.54 5.71 3.75
C ASP A 668 3.97 4.62 2.85
N ASP A 669 4.24 4.73 1.55
CA ASP A 669 3.82 3.79 0.51
C ASP A 669 4.91 2.78 0.20
N ALA A 670 5.72 2.45 1.21
CA ALA A 670 6.66 1.37 1.11
C ALA A 670 5.96 0.14 0.49
N LEU A 671 6.47 -0.29 -0.67
CA LEU A 671 5.91 -1.40 -1.43
C LEU A 671 5.95 -2.70 -0.62
N GLN A 672 6.93 -2.82 0.27
CA GLN A 672 7.11 -3.97 1.15
C GLN A 672 6.81 -3.63 2.61
N ARG A 673 6.14 -4.57 3.30
CA ARG A 673 5.65 -4.38 4.68
C ARG A 673 6.74 -4.16 5.74
N TRP A 674 7.98 -4.54 5.45
CA TRP A 674 9.13 -4.45 6.35
C TRP A 674 9.99 -3.22 6.06
N VAL A 675 9.54 -2.34 5.17
CA VAL A 675 10.21 -1.08 4.84
C VAL A 675 9.41 0.06 5.43
N SER A 676 10.10 0.97 6.11
CA SER A 676 9.56 2.21 6.65
C SER A 676 10.30 3.38 6.02
N GLY A 677 9.67 4.05 5.07
CA GLY A 677 10.20 5.17 4.28
C GLY A 677 10.25 6.50 5.03
N PRO A 678 10.51 7.63 4.34
CA PRO A 678 10.93 8.90 4.97
C PRO A 678 9.92 9.49 5.95
N LYS A 679 8.65 9.12 5.78
CA LYS A 679 7.50 9.62 6.54
C LYS A 679 7.40 9.05 7.95
N THR A 680 8.09 7.95 8.25
CA THR A 680 8.17 7.34 9.58
C THR A 680 9.34 7.89 10.41
N TYR A 681 10.14 8.81 9.87
CA TYR A 681 11.33 9.36 10.52
C TYR A 681 11.09 9.86 11.95
N ALA A 682 9.99 10.59 12.19
CA ALA A 682 9.69 11.14 13.52
C ALA A 682 9.45 10.03 14.55
N GLU A 683 8.72 8.99 14.16
CA GLU A 683 8.46 7.80 14.99
C GLU A 683 9.76 7.05 15.28
N ILE A 684 10.54 6.73 14.23
CA ILE A 684 11.82 6.03 14.36
C ILE A 684 12.78 6.82 15.25
N LYS A 685 12.88 8.14 15.03
CA LYS A 685 13.70 9.01 15.87
C LYS A 685 13.26 8.96 17.34
N GLY A 686 11.97 8.90 17.64
CA GLY A 686 11.47 8.75 19.01
C GLY A 686 12.03 7.50 19.70
N PHE A 687 12.06 6.36 19.01
CA PHE A 687 12.69 5.12 19.52
C PHE A 687 14.22 5.27 19.69
N VAL A 688 14.89 5.97 18.77
CA VAL A 688 16.33 6.27 18.88
C VAL A 688 16.64 7.18 20.07
N ASP A 689 15.83 8.22 20.28
CA ASP A 689 15.99 9.19 21.37
C ASP A 689 15.81 8.53 22.75
N ARG A 690 14.87 7.58 22.87
CA ARG A 690 14.69 6.77 24.09
C ARG A 690 15.74 5.68 24.28
N GLY A 691 16.58 5.43 23.27
CA GLY A 691 17.59 4.38 23.30
C GLY A 691 17.05 2.97 23.08
N GLU A 692 15.77 2.83 22.76
CA GLU A 692 15.10 1.54 22.47
C GLU A 692 15.55 0.95 21.12
N LEU A 693 15.95 1.82 20.19
CA LEU A 693 16.52 1.48 18.89
C LEU A 693 17.91 2.12 18.77
N VAL A 694 18.94 1.32 18.54
CA VAL A 694 20.32 1.79 18.55
C VAL A 694 20.95 1.73 17.16
N PRO A 695 21.19 2.88 16.52
CA PRO A 695 21.98 2.95 15.29
C PRO A 695 23.47 2.73 15.58
N ILE A 696 24.15 2.00 14.70
CA ILE A 696 25.60 1.75 14.76
C ILE A 696 26.21 2.11 13.39
N GLU A 697 27.14 3.07 13.39
CA GLU A 697 27.91 3.44 12.19
C GLU A 697 29.00 2.39 11.90
N THR A 698 28.72 1.41 11.03
CA THR A 698 29.62 0.28 10.77
C THR A 698 30.90 0.67 10.03
N VAL A 699 30.91 1.78 9.29
CA VAL A 699 32.16 2.33 8.70
C VAL A 699 33.18 2.70 9.78
N ALA A 700 32.75 2.89 11.03
CA ALA A 700 33.65 3.12 12.15
C ALA A 700 34.61 1.94 12.42
N LEU A 701 34.26 0.70 12.03
CA LEU A 701 35.16 -0.46 12.06
C LEU A 701 36.45 -0.20 11.26
N THR A 702 36.30 0.38 10.07
CA THR A 702 37.42 0.68 9.17
C THR A 702 38.34 1.81 9.65
N ARG A 703 37.89 2.55 10.68
CA ARG A 703 38.60 3.68 11.29
C ARG A 703 39.11 3.36 12.69
N GLY A 704 39.04 2.09 13.12
CA GLY A 704 39.54 1.68 14.43
C GLY A 704 38.71 2.20 15.61
N LYS A 705 37.45 2.59 15.39
CA LYS A 705 36.63 3.24 16.43
C LYS A 705 35.93 2.22 17.32
N GLY A 706 35.88 2.52 18.62
CA GLY A 706 35.16 1.71 19.60
C GLY A 706 33.63 1.78 19.45
N PHE A 707 32.94 0.83 20.10
CA PHE A 707 31.50 0.63 19.99
C PHE A 707 30.67 1.88 20.36
N ALA A 708 31.00 2.57 21.46
CA ALA A 708 30.28 3.78 21.87
C ALA A 708 30.39 4.91 20.83
N ALA A 709 31.58 5.14 20.27
CA ALA A 709 31.79 6.14 19.23
C ALA A 709 31.01 5.81 17.94
N ALA A 710 30.91 4.52 17.60
CA ALA A 710 30.10 4.06 16.46
C ALA A 710 28.59 4.31 16.69
N ILE A 711 28.10 4.15 17.92
CA ILE A 711 26.72 4.50 18.28
C ILE A 711 26.49 6.01 18.18
N ASP A 712 27.40 6.83 18.72
CA ASP A 712 27.27 8.28 18.68
C ASP A 712 27.23 8.81 17.24
N GLU A 713 28.09 8.27 16.36
CA GLU A 713 28.07 8.59 14.93
C GLU A 713 26.78 8.13 14.24
N GLY A 714 26.27 6.93 14.58
CA GLY A 714 24.98 6.45 14.08
C GLY A 714 23.82 7.35 14.51
N ARG A 715 23.80 7.78 15.77
CA ARG A 715 22.79 8.71 16.33
C ARG A 715 22.86 10.08 15.67
N ALA A 716 24.05 10.55 15.28
CA ALA A 716 24.21 11.85 14.63
C ALA A 716 23.46 11.97 13.29
N HIS A 717 23.15 10.84 12.63
CA HIS A 717 22.31 10.82 11.42
C HIS A 717 20.84 11.17 11.68
N PHE A 718 20.37 11.07 12.93
CA PHE A 718 19.00 11.41 13.33
C PHE A 718 18.83 12.83 13.88
N TYR A 719 19.87 13.67 13.83
CA TYR A 719 19.74 15.08 14.18
C TYR A 719 18.88 15.84 13.14
N LYS A 720 18.10 16.82 13.60
CA LYS A 720 17.06 17.52 12.80
C LYS A 720 17.54 18.04 11.44
N LYS A 721 18.81 18.42 11.31
CA LYS A 721 19.42 18.90 10.05
C LYS A 721 19.54 17.81 8.97
N ARG A 722 19.46 16.53 9.34
CA ARG A 722 19.66 15.36 8.46
C ARG A 722 18.38 14.58 8.14
N SER A 723 17.21 15.02 8.60
CA SER A 723 15.94 14.33 8.33
C SER A 723 15.62 14.17 6.84
N ARG A 724 16.08 15.10 5.99
CA ARG A 724 15.93 15.02 4.53
C ARG A 724 16.82 13.95 3.88
N ALA A 725 17.89 13.52 4.55
CA ALA A 725 18.78 12.49 4.06
C ALA A 725 18.20 11.09 4.28
N PHE A 726 17.32 10.91 5.27
CA PHE A 726 16.69 9.62 5.57
C PHE A 726 15.79 9.15 4.43
N ARG A 727 16.08 7.95 3.93
CA ARG A 727 15.37 7.31 2.82
C ARG A 727 14.47 6.19 3.31
N ALA A 728 14.99 5.28 4.13
CA ALA A 728 14.19 4.19 4.69
C ALA A 728 14.86 3.54 5.91
N MET A 729 14.06 2.79 6.68
CA MET A 729 14.51 1.75 7.59
C MET A 729 13.93 0.41 7.14
N ILE A 730 14.74 -0.63 7.10
CA ILE A 730 14.33 -1.99 6.77
C ILE A 730 14.39 -2.83 8.05
N ASP A 731 13.27 -3.41 8.46
CA ASP A 731 13.18 -4.29 9.63
C ASP A 731 13.38 -5.75 9.21
N LEU A 732 14.48 -6.39 9.64
CA LEU A 732 14.84 -7.72 9.14
C LEU A 732 13.87 -8.79 9.63
N VAL A 733 13.43 -8.72 10.88
CA VAL A 733 12.49 -9.71 11.44
C VAL A 733 11.16 -9.68 10.70
N SER A 734 10.62 -8.48 10.43
CA SER A 734 9.43 -8.33 9.58
C SER A 734 9.65 -8.81 8.15
N ALA A 735 10.88 -8.71 7.64
CA ALA A 735 11.23 -9.25 6.34
C ALA A 735 11.24 -10.78 6.33
N ARG A 736 11.67 -11.45 7.41
CA ARG A 736 11.68 -12.92 7.53
C ARG A 736 10.31 -13.54 7.77
N ALA A 737 9.37 -12.82 8.37
CA ALA A 737 8.06 -13.36 8.75
C ALA A 737 7.26 -13.92 7.55
N ASP A 738 6.35 -14.87 7.81
CA ASP A 738 5.40 -15.50 6.86
C ASP A 738 5.99 -15.92 5.51
N ASP A 739 7.02 -16.79 5.51
CA ASP A 739 7.74 -17.24 4.30
C ASP A 739 8.33 -16.07 3.48
N GLY A 740 8.77 -15.02 4.17
CA GLY A 740 9.22 -13.75 3.58
C GLY A 740 10.59 -13.78 2.90
N VAL A 741 11.35 -12.70 3.06
CA VAL A 741 12.66 -12.53 2.41
C VAL A 741 13.66 -13.52 3.00
N THR A 742 14.15 -14.44 2.17
CA THR A 742 15.19 -15.41 2.56
C THR A 742 16.58 -14.95 2.11
N PRO A 743 17.65 -15.35 2.83
CA PRO A 743 19.02 -15.10 2.39
C PRO A 743 19.31 -15.79 1.05
N LEU A 744 20.04 -15.11 0.17
CA LEU A 744 20.48 -15.68 -1.10
C LEU A 744 21.33 -16.93 -0.85
N PRO A 745 21.21 -17.96 -1.72
CA PRO A 745 22.05 -19.14 -1.61
C PRO A 745 23.52 -18.73 -1.73
N LEU A 746 24.35 -19.21 -0.80
CA LEU A 746 25.80 -19.00 -0.85
C LEU A 746 26.33 -19.54 -2.18
N ARG A 747 27.16 -18.77 -2.87
CA ARG A 747 27.94 -19.28 -3.99
C ARG A 747 28.87 -20.36 -3.41
N PHE A 748 28.63 -21.63 -3.74
CA PHE A 748 29.61 -22.68 -3.44
C PHE A 748 30.84 -22.40 -4.30
N SER A 749 31.86 -21.76 -3.73
CA SER A 749 33.19 -21.83 -4.30
C SER A 749 33.73 -23.21 -3.96
N GLU A 750 34.10 -24.01 -4.95
CA GLU A 750 34.76 -25.31 -4.79
C GLU A 750 36.15 -25.23 -4.09
N SER A 751 36.51 -24.10 -3.48
CA SER A 751 37.85 -23.80 -2.99
C SER A 751 37.99 -23.79 -1.46
N HIS A 752 37.36 -24.74 -0.76
CA HIS A 752 37.70 -25.09 0.63
C HIS A 752 37.55 -26.59 0.87
N VAL A 753 38.20 -27.39 0.03
CA VAL A 753 38.75 -28.68 0.44
C VAL A 753 40.26 -28.48 0.41
N ASP A 754 40.81 -28.13 1.57
CA ASP A 754 42.11 -28.56 2.10
C ASP A 754 42.36 -27.91 3.47
#